data_AF-A0A412Q694-F1
#
_entry.id   AF-A0A412Q694-F1
#
_cell.length_a   1.000
_cell.length_b   1.000
_cell.length_c   1.000
_cell.angle_alpha   90.00
_cell.angle_beta   90.00
_cell.angle_gamma   90.00
#
_symmetry.space_group_name_H-M   'P 1'
#
loop_
_entity.id
_entity.type
_entity.pdbx_description
1 polymer ?
#
loop_
_entity_poly.entity_id
_entity_poly.type
_entity_poly.pdbx_seq_one_letter_code
_entity_poly.pdbx_strand_id
1 'polypeptide(L)'
;MAIIFNPNKKIFTLQTAHTTYQMQVDRLGYLLHLYYGAKSTCDMDYVLTYADRGFSGNPYAAGMNRTYSLDTLPQEYPTLGTGDFRNIALDIKNEQGTESVELLYKSHEIRDGKYALKGLPAVWASDDEAQTLEIVLGDDIAGVEVHLLYGVLEACDVITRSVLIKNTGSGDITIEKAHAACLDMVYGDYDVIRFYGKHAMERNLERTHLGHGTLSFGSRRGTSSHQYNPAVILAQRDTTENAGDCYGMLFVYSGNFSCEAEKDQINQTRLLMGLSDELFSYPLAAGETFTVPEVIMSYSADGFSQLSHQYHTCISEHVCRSRFAHEVRPVLINSWEAAYFDFTGDTIVDLAKEAAALGIDMVVMDDGWFGKRDDDNSSLGDWFVNEKKLGGTLSELIDRVHAQGVKFGIWIEPEMVNEDSNLYREHPDWAIQIPGKLPVRSRNQLLLDFSRKEVRDNIFNQICAVFDQGKIDYVKWDMNRSMADVYAGNLAYDYVLGVYDFMERLVTRYPDILLEGCSGGGGRFDAGMLYYSPQIWCSDNTDAINRTRIQYGTSFFYPVSSMGAHVSAVPNHQTGRVTSLKTRGITAMAGTFGYELNPALLSDEEKEEIREQIKTFKKYEMLINEGTYWRLTSPFEDEVAAWMSVSRAKDRALVSVVRLYAEANAAACYVKLKGLESDAVYIEENTGMQYTGAALMNAGIPLPFATKEYEAYQFSFIRLDEAKKLYDEIKKVCGNLKLSEADTADSASDKRIVISIYGGSGSGKTTIAAALQQYFLNDNTACYVLTGDNYPHRIPMRNDEERLNVYNESGEDGLRGYLGTPKEIDFDRINKELSEFKAGKDIIEIKHMGREDGDISYDETDFTGIKVLILEWTHGGSEYLKGVDIPVFLESSPEETKARRIKRGRDENAASPFICRVVELEQEKLDLQSKNARIVVGKDGKVYEQ
;
A
#
# COMPACT_ATOMS: atom_id res chain seq x y z
N MET A 1 23.18 -1.71 -16.50
CA MET A 1 23.04 -1.32 -17.92
C MET A 1 21.76 -1.98 -18.38
N ALA A 2 20.68 -1.23 -18.24
CA ALA A 2 19.31 -1.67 -18.48
C ALA A 2 19.04 -1.83 -19.98
N ILE A 3 19.66 -1.00 -20.83
CA ILE A 3 19.34 -0.92 -22.26
C ILE A 3 20.53 -1.31 -23.11
N ILE A 4 20.31 -2.25 -24.04
CA ILE A 4 21.33 -2.81 -24.92
C ILE A 4 20.83 -2.76 -26.37
N PHE A 5 21.67 -2.26 -27.28
CA PHE A 5 21.43 -2.34 -28.72
C PHE A 5 22.41 -3.29 -29.39
N ASN A 6 21.89 -4.32 -30.08
CA ASN A 6 22.65 -5.22 -30.93
C ASN A 6 22.59 -4.71 -32.39
N PRO A 7 23.64 -4.07 -32.92
CA PRO A 7 23.60 -3.45 -34.25
C PRO A 7 23.52 -4.47 -35.40
N ASN A 8 24.00 -5.70 -35.21
CA ASN A 8 24.01 -6.72 -36.27
C ASN A 8 22.61 -7.25 -36.56
N LYS A 9 21.81 -7.44 -35.50
CA LYS A 9 20.41 -7.87 -35.61
C LYS A 9 19.41 -6.71 -35.52
N LYS A 10 19.89 -5.51 -35.21
CA LYS A 10 19.10 -4.31 -34.87
C LYS A 10 18.06 -4.57 -33.77
N ILE A 11 18.46 -5.29 -32.73
CA ILE A 11 17.61 -5.63 -31.59
C ILE A 11 17.91 -4.67 -30.44
N PHE A 12 16.86 -4.12 -29.83
CA PHE A 12 16.92 -3.40 -28.57
C PHE A 12 16.41 -4.30 -27.46
N THR A 13 17.17 -4.42 -26.37
CA THR A 13 16.80 -5.19 -25.18
C THR A 13 16.79 -4.25 -23.97
N LEU A 14 15.65 -4.17 -23.30
CA LEU A 14 15.47 -3.44 -22.05
C LEU A 14 15.33 -4.48 -20.93
N GLN A 15 16.15 -4.39 -19.90
CA GLN A 15 16.16 -5.31 -18.76
C GLN A 15 15.91 -4.54 -17.47
N THR A 16 14.94 -5.02 -16.69
CA THR A 16 14.80 -4.62 -15.30
C THR A 16 15.49 -5.64 -14.39
N ALA A 17 15.25 -5.59 -13.09
CA ALA A 17 15.74 -6.59 -12.15
C ALA A 17 15.31 -8.02 -12.57
N HIS A 18 14.03 -8.20 -12.91
CA HIS A 18 13.41 -9.51 -13.15
C HIS A 18 12.71 -9.66 -14.51
N THR A 19 12.68 -8.62 -15.35
CA THR A 19 11.97 -8.65 -16.64
C THR A 19 12.88 -8.35 -17.83
N THR A 20 12.43 -8.73 -19.03
CA THR A 20 13.04 -8.34 -20.30
C THR A 20 11.96 -7.92 -21.28
N TYR A 21 12.18 -6.78 -21.93
CA TYR A 21 11.42 -6.30 -23.07
C TYR A 21 12.34 -6.23 -24.28
N GLN A 22 11.89 -6.72 -25.43
CA GLN A 22 12.72 -6.77 -26.62
C GLN A 22 11.95 -6.40 -27.88
N MET A 23 12.60 -5.63 -28.75
CA MET A 23 12.07 -5.17 -30.02
C MET A 23 13.15 -5.19 -31.09
N GLN A 24 12.76 -5.20 -32.36
CA GLN A 24 13.68 -5.29 -33.49
C GLN A 24 13.30 -4.36 -34.63
N VAL A 25 14.28 -3.64 -35.16
CA VAL A 25 14.14 -3.00 -36.48
C VAL A 25 14.38 -4.05 -37.53
N ASP A 26 13.35 -4.35 -38.30
CA ASP A 26 13.42 -5.40 -39.30
C ASP A 26 14.19 -4.96 -40.56
N ARG A 27 14.22 -5.83 -41.58
CA ARG A 27 14.92 -5.55 -42.84
C ARG A 27 14.29 -4.44 -43.68
N LEU A 28 12.99 -4.16 -43.52
CA LEU A 28 12.27 -3.11 -44.23
C LEU A 28 12.26 -1.79 -43.45
N GLY A 29 12.63 -1.82 -42.17
CA GLY A 29 12.70 -0.66 -41.30
C GLY A 29 11.55 -0.56 -40.31
N TYR A 30 10.61 -1.50 -40.29
CA TYR A 30 9.53 -1.51 -39.30
C TYR A 30 10.05 -1.95 -37.94
N LEU A 31 9.50 -1.37 -36.88
CA LEU A 31 9.86 -1.68 -35.50
C LEU A 31 8.90 -2.74 -34.94
N LEU A 32 9.38 -3.97 -34.87
CA LEU A 32 8.62 -5.13 -34.43
C LEU A 32 8.81 -5.38 -32.93
N HIS A 33 7.72 -5.74 -32.26
CA HIS A 33 7.77 -6.23 -30.89
C HIS A 33 8.19 -7.70 -30.88
N LEU A 34 9.10 -8.10 -30.00
CA LEU A 34 9.54 -9.50 -29.91
C LEU A 34 9.06 -10.18 -28.63
N TYR A 35 9.23 -9.52 -27.49
CA TYR A 35 9.00 -10.15 -26.19
C TYR A 35 8.79 -9.11 -25.08
N TYR A 36 7.91 -9.43 -24.14
CA TYR A 36 7.89 -8.84 -22.81
C TYR A 36 7.54 -9.92 -21.80
N GLY A 37 8.31 -10.06 -20.73
CA GLY A 37 8.09 -11.07 -19.70
C GLY A 37 9.32 -11.30 -18.82
N ALA A 38 9.46 -12.52 -18.30
CA ALA A 38 10.57 -12.92 -17.44
C ALA A 38 11.94 -12.64 -18.07
N LYS A 39 12.92 -12.28 -17.23
CA LYS A 39 14.26 -11.91 -17.68
C LYS A 39 14.91 -12.99 -18.54
N SER A 40 15.43 -12.58 -19.69
CA SER A 40 16.12 -13.46 -20.63
C SER A 40 17.30 -12.74 -21.28
N THR A 41 18.35 -13.49 -21.60
CA THR A 41 19.52 -13.01 -22.35
C THR A 41 19.51 -13.47 -23.82
N CYS A 42 18.43 -14.12 -24.26
CA CYS A 42 18.29 -14.63 -25.63
C CYS A 42 17.82 -13.52 -26.59
N ASP A 43 18.27 -13.57 -27.84
CA ASP A 43 17.62 -12.82 -28.91
C ASP A 43 16.31 -13.56 -29.27
N MET A 44 15.17 -12.87 -29.15
CA MET A 44 13.83 -13.44 -29.30
C MET A 44 13.32 -13.35 -30.73
N ASP A 45 14.15 -12.98 -31.71
CA ASP A 45 13.75 -12.83 -33.12
C ASP A 45 13.21 -14.13 -33.74
N TYR A 46 13.53 -15.28 -33.14
CA TYR A 46 13.04 -16.59 -33.57
C TYR A 46 11.52 -16.79 -33.40
N VAL A 47 10.84 -15.97 -32.60
CA VAL A 47 9.37 -16.08 -32.41
C VAL A 47 8.58 -15.53 -33.59
N LEU A 48 9.22 -14.72 -34.45
CA LEU A 48 8.60 -14.20 -35.65
C LEU A 48 8.40 -15.32 -36.67
N THR A 49 7.16 -15.44 -37.17
CA THR A 49 6.81 -16.43 -38.20
C THR A 49 6.19 -15.75 -39.42
N TYR A 50 6.46 -16.33 -40.59
CA TYR A 50 6.06 -15.75 -41.87
C TYR A 50 5.30 -16.79 -42.70
N ALA A 51 4.07 -16.46 -43.08
CA ALA A 51 3.23 -17.32 -43.90
C ALA A 51 2.43 -16.46 -44.88
N ASP A 52 2.16 -16.98 -46.08
CA ASP A 52 1.22 -16.35 -47.01
C ASP A 52 -0.19 -16.54 -46.43
N ARG A 53 -0.72 -15.48 -45.84
CA ARG A 53 -2.04 -15.45 -45.22
C ARG A 53 -2.97 -14.65 -46.11
N GLY A 54 -4.03 -15.31 -46.59
CA GLY A 54 -4.98 -14.67 -47.49
C GLY A 54 -5.53 -13.38 -46.88
N PHE A 55 -5.55 -12.29 -47.65
CA PHE A 55 -5.99 -10.94 -47.28
C PHE A 55 -5.07 -10.15 -46.34
N SER A 56 -4.05 -10.76 -45.73
CA SER A 56 -2.98 -10.03 -45.04
C SER A 56 -1.99 -9.48 -46.09
N GLY A 57 -2.24 -8.24 -46.52
CA GLY A 57 -1.51 -7.57 -47.61
C GLY A 57 -0.03 -7.31 -47.30
N ASN A 58 0.76 -6.97 -48.32
CA ASN A 58 2.20 -6.81 -48.18
C ASN A 58 2.62 -5.37 -48.52
N PRO A 59 3.56 -4.77 -47.77
CA PRO A 59 4.18 -3.50 -48.17
C PRO A 59 4.81 -3.61 -49.56
N TYR A 60 4.78 -2.52 -50.34
CA TYR A 60 5.39 -2.52 -51.67
C TYR A 60 6.88 -2.92 -51.62
N ALA A 61 7.60 -2.48 -50.58
CA ALA A 61 9.00 -2.81 -50.34
C ALA A 61 9.26 -4.31 -50.10
N ALA A 62 8.25 -5.12 -49.76
CA ALA A 62 8.37 -6.57 -49.65
C ALA A 62 8.46 -7.29 -51.01
N GLY A 63 8.20 -6.58 -52.12
CA GLY A 63 8.25 -7.13 -53.47
C GLY A 63 7.28 -8.30 -53.64
N MET A 64 7.77 -9.46 -54.08
CA MET A 64 6.95 -10.66 -54.27
C MET A 64 6.80 -11.52 -53.01
N ASN A 65 7.36 -11.09 -51.87
CA ASN A 65 7.33 -11.89 -50.64
C ASN A 65 5.98 -11.74 -49.91
N ARG A 66 5.02 -12.58 -50.28
CA ARG A 66 3.66 -12.58 -49.71
C ARG A 66 3.57 -13.03 -48.26
N THR A 67 4.64 -13.59 -47.71
CA THR A 67 4.68 -14.07 -46.32
C THR A 67 4.91 -12.97 -45.29
N TYR A 68 5.17 -11.74 -45.74
CA TYR A 68 5.48 -10.59 -44.89
C TYR A 68 4.30 -9.60 -44.87
N SER A 69 3.64 -9.46 -43.73
CA SER A 69 2.49 -8.57 -43.58
C SER A 69 2.44 -7.94 -42.20
N LEU A 70 2.25 -6.62 -42.16
CA LEU A 70 2.03 -5.88 -40.91
C LEU A 70 0.65 -6.14 -40.30
N ASP A 71 -0.27 -6.77 -41.02
CA ASP A 71 -1.52 -7.31 -40.46
C ASP A 71 -1.29 -8.48 -39.50
N THR A 72 -0.08 -9.06 -39.49
CA THR A 72 0.22 -10.30 -38.74
C THR A 72 1.51 -10.25 -37.93
N LEU A 73 2.38 -9.27 -38.20
CA LEU A 73 3.62 -9.10 -37.44
C LEU A 73 3.32 -8.32 -36.16
N PRO A 74 3.94 -8.72 -35.02
CA PRO A 74 3.84 -7.99 -33.77
C PRO A 74 4.61 -6.66 -33.86
N GLN A 75 3.98 -5.55 -33.49
CA GLN A 75 4.53 -4.20 -33.71
C GLN A 75 4.63 -3.39 -32.42
N GLU A 76 5.69 -2.58 -32.33
CA GLU A 76 5.86 -1.62 -31.23
C GLU A 76 4.89 -0.46 -31.31
N TYR A 77 4.57 0.00 -32.52
CA TYR A 77 3.72 1.17 -32.74
C TYR A 77 2.97 1.09 -34.08
N PRO A 78 1.91 0.26 -34.17
CA PRO A 78 1.16 0.03 -35.41
C PRO A 78 0.38 1.28 -35.81
N THR A 79 0.25 1.53 -37.11
CA THR A 79 -0.35 2.76 -37.64
C THR A 79 -1.35 2.51 -38.77
N LEU A 80 -2.33 3.41 -38.91
CA LEU A 80 -3.25 3.40 -40.04
C LEU A 80 -2.48 3.71 -41.34
N GLY A 81 -2.71 2.91 -42.39
CA GLY A 81 -2.10 3.10 -43.72
C GLY A 81 -1.03 2.06 -44.10
N THR A 82 -0.71 1.14 -43.21
CA THR A 82 0.35 0.11 -43.41
C THR A 82 -0.16 -1.22 -43.98
N GLY A 83 -1.48 -1.35 -44.16
CA GLY A 83 -2.14 -2.62 -44.49
C GLY A 83 -2.37 -3.53 -43.28
N ASP A 84 -2.13 -3.05 -42.06
CA ASP A 84 -2.60 -3.67 -40.81
C ASP A 84 -4.09 -3.33 -40.59
N PHE A 85 -4.93 -4.35 -40.37
CA PHE A 85 -6.39 -4.17 -40.19
C PHE A 85 -6.85 -4.33 -38.74
N ARG A 86 -5.92 -4.57 -37.81
CA ARG A 86 -6.17 -4.62 -36.37
C ARG A 86 -6.37 -3.21 -35.81
N ASN A 87 -6.70 -3.09 -34.53
CA ASN A 87 -6.64 -1.79 -33.86
C ASN A 87 -5.20 -1.24 -33.91
N ILE A 88 -5.07 0.04 -34.23
CA ILE A 88 -3.78 0.74 -34.40
C ILE A 88 -3.51 1.75 -33.28
N ALA A 89 -2.25 2.16 -33.15
CA ALA A 89 -1.82 3.13 -32.15
C ALA A 89 -1.83 4.58 -32.66
N LEU A 90 -1.59 4.81 -33.96
CA LEU A 90 -1.50 6.15 -34.53
C LEU A 90 -2.33 6.29 -35.81
N ASP A 91 -3.05 7.41 -35.89
CA ASP A 91 -3.67 7.90 -37.11
C ASP A 91 -3.37 9.40 -37.32
N ILE A 92 -2.93 9.74 -38.52
CA ILE A 92 -2.58 11.10 -38.94
C ILE A 92 -3.36 11.41 -40.22
N LYS A 93 -4.11 12.50 -40.18
CA LYS A 93 -4.74 13.11 -41.34
C LYS A 93 -3.87 14.25 -41.86
N ASN A 94 -3.41 14.12 -43.09
CA ASN A 94 -2.56 15.13 -43.73
C ASN A 94 -3.37 16.33 -44.25
N GLU A 95 -2.68 17.35 -44.78
CA GLU A 95 -3.30 18.58 -45.34
C GLU A 95 -4.31 18.31 -46.49
N GLN A 96 -4.23 17.13 -47.13
CA GLN A 96 -5.11 16.72 -48.22
C GLN A 96 -6.34 15.93 -47.73
N GLY A 97 -6.45 15.73 -46.40
CA GLY A 97 -7.52 14.94 -45.78
C GLY A 97 -7.32 13.42 -45.90
N THR A 98 -6.13 12.95 -46.26
CA THR A 98 -5.81 11.52 -46.31
C THR A 98 -5.31 11.05 -44.94
N GLU A 99 -5.91 9.97 -44.44
CA GLU A 99 -5.52 9.28 -43.21
C GLU A 99 -4.57 8.13 -43.56
N SER A 100 -3.28 8.34 -43.32
CA SER A 100 -2.22 7.35 -43.59
C SER A 100 -0.89 7.81 -43.00
N VAL A 101 -0.17 6.90 -42.34
CA VAL A 101 1.22 7.12 -41.93
C VAL A 101 1.97 5.79 -41.91
N GLU A 102 3.12 5.73 -42.60
CA GLU A 102 4.01 4.57 -42.65
C GLU A 102 5.33 4.89 -41.94
N LEU A 103 5.45 4.41 -40.70
CA LEU A 103 6.61 4.70 -39.86
C LEU A 103 7.75 3.72 -40.09
N LEU A 104 8.88 4.24 -40.57
CA LEU A 104 10.13 3.49 -40.73
C LEU A 104 11.23 4.04 -39.82
N TYR A 105 12.04 3.14 -39.26
CA TYR A 105 13.15 3.48 -38.39
C TYR A 105 14.15 4.44 -39.04
N LYS A 106 14.51 5.51 -38.29
CA LYS A 106 15.51 6.51 -38.68
C LYS A 106 16.75 6.45 -37.77
N SER A 107 16.56 6.52 -36.46
CA SER A 107 17.66 6.55 -35.48
C SER A 107 17.21 6.12 -34.08
N HIS A 108 18.16 6.01 -33.16
CA HIS A 108 17.88 5.88 -31.73
C HIS A 108 18.94 6.58 -30.89
N GLU A 109 18.61 6.81 -29.62
CA GLU A 109 19.53 7.28 -28.58
C GLU A 109 19.25 6.52 -27.27
N ILE A 110 20.31 6.13 -26.56
CA ILE A 110 20.23 5.57 -25.21
C ILE A 110 20.90 6.57 -24.28
N ARG A 111 20.19 7.00 -23.24
CA ARG A 111 20.65 7.99 -22.27
C ARG A 111 20.46 7.46 -20.85
N ASP A 112 21.34 7.84 -19.95
CA ASP A 112 21.10 7.67 -18.52
C ASP A 112 19.99 8.62 -18.07
N GLY A 113 19.29 8.24 -17.01
CA GLY A 113 18.13 8.96 -16.49
C GLY A 113 16.82 8.72 -17.23
N LYS A 114 15.76 9.26 -16.63
CA LYS A 114 14.37 9.15 -17.09
C LYS A 114 13.95 10.42 -17.83
N TYR A 115 13.36 10.27 -19.01
CA TYR A 115 12.77 11.40 -19.75
C TYR A 115 11.66 12.10 -18.95
N ALA A 116 11.54 13.42 -19.14
CA ALA A 116 10.43 14.23 -18.66
C ALA A 116 9.51 14.64 -19.82
N LEU A 117 8.23 14.89 -19.54
CA LEU A 117 7.24 15.32 -20.54
C LEU A 117 6.83 16.76 -20.26
N LYS A 118 7.00 17.64 -21.25
CA LYS A 118 6.73 19.06 -21.08
C LYS A 118 5.23 19.30 -20.87
N GLY A 119 4.87 19.87 -19.72
CA GLY A 119 3.48 20.22 -19.38
C GLY A 119 2.61 19.05 -18.96
N LEU A 120 3.19 17.86 -18.77
CA LEU A 120 2.48 16.64 -18.38
C LEU A 120 3.17 15.99 -17.17
N PRO A 121 2.40 15.33 -16.28
CA PRO A 121 2.97 14.44 -15.27
C PRO A 121 3.61 13.22 -15.95
N ALA A 122 4.71 12.74 -15.36
CA ALA A 122 5.40 11.54 -15.80
C ALA A 122 6.17 10.94 -14.61
N VAL A 123 6.50 9.66 -14.71
CA VAL A 123 7.46 9.02 -13.82
C VAL A 123 8.80 9.75 -13.89
N TRP A 124 9.41 10.00 -12.73
CA TRP A 124 10.71 10.62 -12.56
C TRP A 124 11.66 9.69 -11.80
N ALA A 125 12.95 9.76 -12.11
CA ALA A 125 14.00 9.03 -11.43
C ALA A 125 15.31 9.80 -11.58
N SER A 126 16.26 9.56 -10.68
CA SER A 126 17.62 10.09 -10.84
C SER A 126 18.38 9.38 -11.97
N ASP A 127 19.50 9.98 -12.41
CA ASP A 127 20.26 9.49 -13.58
C ASP A 127 20.82 8.06 -13.38
N ASP A 128 21.08 7.63 -12.15
CA ASP A 128 21.61 6.31 -11.81
C ASP A 128 20.53 5.24 -11.55
N GLU A 129 19.27 5.64 -11.40
CA GLU A 129 18.14 4.72 -11.16
C GLU A 129 17.45 4.25 -12.44
N ALA A 130 17.61 5.00 -13.53
CA ALA A 130 16.90 4.75 -14.78
C ALA A 130 17.75 4.97 -16.03
N GLN A 131 17.30 4.40 -17.14
CA GLN A 131 17.79 4.74 -18.48
C GLN A 131 16.61 4.99 -19.42
N THR A 132 16.84 5.81 -20.44
CA THR A 132 15.87 6.09 -21.51
C THR A 132 16.40 5.62 -22.85
N LEU A 133 15.57 4.87 -23.58
CA LEU A 133 15.72 4.63 -25.02
C LEU A 133 14.73 5.51 -25.76
N GLU A 134 15.23 6.29 -26.71
CA GLU A 134 14.42 7.02 -27.68
C GLU A 134 14.65 6.41 -29.07
N ILE A 135 13.59 5.99 -29.74
CA ILE A 135 13.64 5.52 -31.13
C ILE A 135 12.87 6.51 -32.00
N VAL A 136 13.52 6.99 -33.06
CA VAL A 136 12.92 7.88 -34.04
C VAL A 136 12.48 7.07 -35.25
N LEU A 137 11.18 7.11 -35.54
CA LEU A 137 10.57 6.61 -36.76
C LEU A 137 10.11 7.81 -37.61
N GLY A 138 9.98 7.64 -38.92
CA GLY A 138 9.45 8.71 -39.76
C GLY A 138 8.85 8.22 -41.06
N ASP A 139 7.90 9.01 -41.56
CA ASP A 139 7.27 8.92 -42.87
C ASP A 139 7.60 10.20 -43.65
N ASP A 140 8.47 10.07 -44.65
CA ASP A 140 8.93 11.21 -45.45
C ASP A 140 7.82 11.73 -46.40
N ILE A 141 6.79 10.93 -46.69
CA ILE A 141 5.66 11.30 -47.55
C ILE A 141 4.61 12.05 -46.74
N ALA A 142 4.26 11.53 -45.57
CA ALA A 142 3.35 12.21 -44.65
C ALA A 142 4.00 13.45 -44.00
N GLY A 143 5.34 13.53 -44.00
CA GLY A 143 6.08 14.61 -43.34
C GLY A 143 5.99 14.50 -41.82
N VAL A 144 6.08 13.30 -41.27
CA VAL A 144 5.91 13.04 -39.82
C VAL A 144 7.13 12.33 -39.26
N GLU A 145 7.58 12.78 -38.09
CA GLU A 145 8.60 12.14 -37.27
C GLU A 145 7.98 11.73 -35.92
N VAL A 146 8.19 10.50 -35.50
CA VAL A 146 7.62 9.91 -34.27
C VAL A 146 8.75 9.42 -33.38
N HIS A 147 8.83 9.95 -32.17
CA HIS A 147 9.82 9.60 -31.16
C HIS A 147 9.16 8.69 -30.12
N LEU A 148 9.50 7.42 -30.13
CA LEU A 148 9.06 6.46 -29.13
C LEU A 148 10.03 6.50 -27.95
N LEU A 149 9.51 6.83 -26.77
CA LEU A 149 10.28 6.94 -25.53
C LEU A 149 10.03 5.69 -24.68
N TYR A 150 11.10 5.07 -24.20
CA TYR A 150 11.08 3.92 -23.30
C TYR A 150 11.93 4.23 -22.08
N GLY A 151 11.31 4.34 -20.90
CA GLY A 151 12.01 4.57 -19.63
C GLY A 151 12.11 3.27 -18.87
N VAL A 152 13.29 2.90 -18.39
CA VAL A 152 13.52 1.64 -17.66
C VAL A 152 13.95 1.94 -16.25
N LEU A 153 13.13 1.56 -15.27
CA LEU A 153 13.44 1.67 -13.84
C LEU A 153 13.76 0.25 -13.34
N GLU A 154 15.05 -0.08 -13.25
CA GLU A 154 15.49 -1.47 -13.03
C GLU A 154 14.92 -2.07 -11.73
N ALA A 155 15.00 -1.32 -10.63
CA ALA A 155 14.63 -1.80 -9.29
C ALA A 155 13.11 -1.98 -9.08
N CYS A 156 12.28 -1.26 -9.84
CA CYS A 156 10.83 -1.33 -9.74
C CYS A 156 10.19 -2.34 -10.70
N ASP A 157 10.97 -2.96 -11.59
CA ASP A 157 10.45 -3.78 -12.70
C ASP A 157 9.48 -3.04 -13.63
N VAL A 158 9.72 -1.74 -13.83
CA VAL A 158 8.86 -0.87 -14.62
C VAL A 158 9.53 -0.47 -15.93
N ILE A 159 8.73 -0.51 -17.01
CA ILE A 159 9.05 0.10 -18.29
C ILE A 159 7.95 1.11 -18.63
N THR A 160 8.31 2.37 -18.79
CA THR A 160 7.36 3.42 -19.20
C THR A 160 7.44 3.64 -20.70
N ARG A 161 6.33 4.05 -21.31
CA ARG A 161 6.28 4.47 -22.71
C ARG A 161 5.54 5.79 -22.91
N SER A 162 6.05 6.62 -23.80
CA SER A 162 5.43 7.86 -24.27
C SER A 162 5.86 8.12 -25.72
N VAL A 163 5.22 9.08 -26.38
CA VAL A 163 5.44 9.38 -27.79
C VAL A 163 5.50 10.89 -28.02
N LEU A 164 6.49 11.34 -28.79
CA LEU A 164 6.49 12.69 -29.38
C LEU A 164 6.19 12.59 -30.86
N ILE A 165 5.22 13.36 -31.35
CA ILE A 165 4.82 13.38 -32.76
C ILE A 165 5.15 14.75 -33.31
N LYS A 166 5.99 14.82 -34.35
CA LYS A 166 6.47 16.06 -34.91
C LYS A 166 6.08 16.17 -36.37
N ASN A 167 5.50 17.31 -36.73
CA ASN A 167 5.23 17.64 -38.12
C ASN A 167 6.51 18.21 -38.75
N THR A 168 7.10 17.45 -39.67
CA THR A 168 8.30 17.83 -40.44
C THR A 168 7.97 18.30 -41.86
N GLY A 169 6.70 18.24 -42.24
CA GLY A 169 6.18 18.76 -43.51
C GLY A 169 6.07 20.28 -43.53
N SER A 170 5.52 20.80 -44.63
CA SER A 170 5.27 22.24 -44.82
C SER A 170 3.83 22.68 -44.56
N GLY A 171 2.90 21.75 -44.46
CA GLY A 171 1.48 21.99 -44.21
C GLY A 171 1.05 21.45 -42.85
N ASP A 172 -0.10 21.91 -42.38
CA ASP A 172 -0.67 21.45 -41.11
C ASP A 172 -1.24 20.03 -41.24
N ILE A 173 -1.07 19.24 -40.19
CA ILE A 173 -1.67 17.90 -40.07
C ILE A 173 -2.59 17.87 -38.86
N THR A 174 -3.49 16.88 -38.81
CA THR A 174 -4.24 16.57 -37.58
C THR A 174 -3.93 15.17 -37.10
N ILE A 175 -3.72 15.05 -35.79
CA ILE A 175 -3.60 13.77 -35.11
C ILE A 175 -5.01 13.32 -34.74
N GLU A 176 -5.44 12.19 -35.28
CA GLU A 176 -6.81 11.65 -35.07
C GLU A 176 -6.83 10.54 -34.02
N LYS A 177 -5.70 9.86 -33.84
CA LYS A 177 -5.49 8.88 -32.78
C LYS A 177 -4.02 8.84 -32.39
N ALA A 178 -3.72 8.81 -31.10
CA ALA A 178 -2.36 8.68 -30.61
C ALA A 178 -2.31 7.94 -29.26
N HIS A 179 -1.99 6.66 -29.33
CA HIS A 179 -1.71 5.82 -28.17
C HIS A 179 -0.28 5.99 -27.69
N ALA A 180 -0.04 5.68 -26.42
CA ALA A 180 1.29 5.76 -25.81
C ALA A 180 2.02 4.41 -25.85
N ALA A 181 1.28 3.30 -25.75
CA ALA A 181 1.83 1.97 -25.66
C ALA A 181 1.03 0.94 -26.49
N CYS A 182 1.76 -0.04 -27.02
CA CYS A 182 1.24 -1.24 -27.67
C CYS A 182 2.02 -2.45 -27.16
N LEU A 183 1.31 -3.51 -26.77
CA LEU A 183 1.87 -4.86 -26.58
C LEU A 183 1.19 -5.79 -27.57
N ASP A 184 1.97 -6.48 -28.39
CA ASP A 184 1.47 -7.37 -29.44
C ASP A 184 1.98 -8.80 -29.20
N MET A 185 1.14 -9.61 -28.58
CA MET A 185 1.45 -10.97 -28.14
C MET A 185 1.19 -11.97 -29.25
N VAL A 186 2.25 -12.63 -29.72
CA VAL A 186 2.15 -13.60 -30.83
C VAL A 186 1.47 -14.93 -30.45
N TYR A 187 1.29 -15.18 -29.16
CA TYR A 187 0.57 -16.33 -28.60
C TYR A 187 0.00 -15.98 -27.22
N GLY A 188 -0.84 -16.86 -26.69
CA GLY A 188 -1.35 -16.78 -25.33
C GLY A 188 -2.88 -16.80 -25.30
N ASP A 189 -3.42 -17.08 -24.11
CA ASP A 189 -4.84 -16.99 -23.85
C ASP A 189 -5.06 -16.19 -22.58
N TYR A 190 -5.80 -15.09 -22.70
CA TYR A 190 -5.78 -14.04 -21.70
C TYR A 190 -7.18 -13.69 -21.20
N ASP A 191 -7.18 -13.18 -19.97
CA ASP A 191 -8.24 -12.37 -19.39
C ASP A 191 -7.85 -10.91 -19.43
N VAL A 192 -8.84 -10.05 -19.65
CA VAL A 192 -8.71 -8.61 -19.47
C VAL A 192 -9.35 -8.25 -18.14
N ILE A 193 -8.58 -7.58 -17.30
CA ILE A 193 -9.02 -7.07 -16.00
C ILE A 193 -9.05 -5.55 -16.10
N ARG A 194 -10.20 -4.98 -15.73
CA ARG A 194 -10.48 -3.54 -15.77
C ARG A 194 -11.26 -3.12 -14.55
N PHE A 195 -11.26 -1.82 -14.28
CA PHE A 195 -11.80 -1.24 -13.07
C PHE A 195 -12.93 -0.29 -13.42
N TYR A 196 -14.15 -0.84 -13.43
CA TYR A 196 -15.34 -0.11 -13.85
C TYR A 196 -16.12 0.44 -12.65
N GLY A 197 -16.99 1.42 -12.88
CA GLY A 197 -17.82 1.92 -11.80
C GLY A 197 -18.77 3.02 -12.20
N LYS A 198 -19.06 3.85 -11.22
CA LYS A 198 -19.95 5.02 -11.28
C LYS A 198 -19.62 5.92 -10.11
N HIS A 199 -20.16 7.13 -10.11
CA HIS A 199 -20.14 8.00 -8.93
C HIS A 199 -20.61 7.20 -7.70
N ALA A 200 -19.87 7.33 -6.60
CA ALA A 200 -20.11 6.61 -5.34
C ALA A 200 -20.03 5.06 -5.42
N MET A 201 -19.43 4.47 -6.47
CA MET A 201 -19.12 3.04 -6.53
C MET A 201 -18.06 2.75 -7.61
N GLU A 202 -16.90 3.37 -7.48
CA GLU A 202 -15.81 3.35 -8.44
C GLU A 202 -15.01 2.05 -8.41
N ARG A 203 -14.32 1.75 -9.53
CA ARG A 203 -13.22 0.78 -9.63
C ARG A 203 -13.54 -0.64 -9.14
N ASN A 204 -14.76 -1.13 -9.36
CA ASN A 204 -15.04 -2.55 -9.20
C ASN A 204 -14.20 -3.37 -10.19
N LEU A 205 -13.63 -4.47 -9.69
CA LEU A 205 -12.88 -5.41 -10.51
C LEU A 205 -13.83 -6.13 -11.47
N GLU A 206 -13.52 -6.12 -12.75
CA GLU A 206 -14.18 -6.96 -13.75
C GLU A 206 -13.11 -7.74 -14.51
N ARG A 207 -13.19 -9.07 -14.47
CA ARG A 207 -12.28 -10.00 -15.15
C ARG A 207 -13.07 -10.83 -16.15
N THR A 208 -12.73 -10.74 -17.44
CA THR A 208 -13.36 -11.58 -18.46
C THR A 208 -12.33 -12.09 -19.46
N HIS A 209 -12.62 -13.27 -19.99
CA HIS A 209 -11.87 -13.86 -21.09
C HIS A 209 -11.88 -12.96 -22.33
N LEU A 210 -10.71 -12.81 -22.97
CA LEU A 210 -10.58 -12.17 -24.27
C LEU A 210 -10.88 -13.16 -25.39
N GLY A 211 -12.13 -13.11 -25.89
CA GLY A 211 -12.51 -13.79 -27.13
C GLY A 211 -12.01 -13.05 -28.37
N HIS A 212 -12.20 -13.64 -29.55
CA HIS A 212 -11.91 -12.96 -30.82
C HIS A 212 -12.70 -11.66 -30.98
N GLY A 213 -12.04 -10.65 -31.56
CA GLY A 213 -12.53 -9.28 -31.63
C GLY A 213 -11.94 -8.41 -30.53
N THR A 214 -12.56 -7.25 -30.30
CA THR A 214 -12.05 -6.24 -29.38
C THR A 214 -12.92 -6.11 -28.14
N LEU A 215 -12.28 -6.07 -26.98
CA LEU A 215 -12.83 -5.52 -25.75
C LEU A 215 -12.20 -4.14 -25.55
N SER A 216 -13.02 -3.08 -25.56
CA SER A 216 -12.57 -1.71 -25.37
C SER A 216 -13.32 -1.00 -24.25
N PHE A 217 -12.64 -0.05 -23.63
CA PHE A 217 -13.18 0.85 -22.63
C PHE A 217 -12.34 2.14 -22.60
N GLY A 218 -12.93 3.22 -22.11
CA GLY A 218 -12.28 4.52 -22.15
C GLY A 218 -13.14 5.61 -21.51
N SER A 219 -12.68 6.84 -21.65
CA SER A 219 -13.41 8.04 -21.23
C SER A 219 -13.29 9.14 -22.27
N ARG A 220 -14.43 9.78 -22.56
CA ARG A 220 -14.55 11.03 -23.31
C ARG A 220 -15.13 12.17 -22.45
N ARG A 221 -14.98 12.07 -21.12
CA ARG A 221 -15.61 12.96 -20.14
C ARG A 221 -14.82 14.24 -19.84
N GLY A 222 -13.70 14.46 -20.52
CA GLY A 222 -12.67 15.41 -20.13
C GLY A 222 -11.90 14.98 -18.88
N THR A 223 -12.15 13.77 -18.37
CA THR A 223 -11.60 13.23 -17.13
C THR A 223 -11.32 11.73 -17.27
N SER A 224 -10.37 11.20 -16.49
CA SER A 224 -10.05 9.76 -16.47
C SER A 224 -11.23 8.89 -16.05
N SER A 225 -12.07 9.40 -15.13
CA SER A 225 -13.47 9.01 -14.84
C SER A 225 -13.70 7.97 -13.72
N HIS A 226 -14.91 8.04 -13.16
CA HIS A 226 -15.48 7.03 -12.26
C HIS A 226 -15.83 5.72 -12.97
N GLN A 227 -16.19 5.81 -14.26
CA GLN A 227 -16.83 4.73 -15.00
C GLN A 227 -15.84 3.67 -15.46
N TYR A 228 -14.66 4.09 -15.89
CA TYR A 228 -13.54 3.21 -16.20
C TYR A 228 -12.26 3.94 -15.81
N ASN A 229 -11.46 3.31 -14.96
CA ASN A 229 -10.13 3.82 -14.65
C ASN A 229 -9.18 3.58 -15.84
N PRO A 230 -8.18 4.46 -16.10
CA PRO A 230 -7.25 4.29 -17.20
C PRO A 230 -6.13 3.28 -16.86
N ALA A 231 -6.56 2.08 -16.49
CA ALA A 231 -5.72 0.98 -16.03
C ALA A 231 -6.27 -0.36 -16.53
N VAL A 232 -5.38 -1.25 -16.93
CA VAL A 232 -5.71 -2.58 -17.44
C VAL A 232 -4.67 -3.61 -17.04
N ILE A 233 -5.10 -4.82 -16.72
CA ILE A 233 -4.22 -5.99 -16.59
C ILE A 233 -4.64 -7.02 -17.64
N LEU A 234 -3.67 -7.46 -18.45
CA LEU A 234 -3.80 -8.63 -19.30
C LEU A 234 -3.15 -9.81 -18.58
N ALA A 235 -3.93 -10.83 -18.23
CA ALA A 235 -3.49 -11.93 -17.38
C ALA A 235 -3.71 -13.27 -18.06
N GLN A 236 -2.79 -14.22 -17.93
CA GLN A 236 -3.07 -15.59 -18.36
C GLN A 236 -4.25 -16.16 -17.56
N ARG A 237 -5.02 -17.08 -18.17
CA ARG A 237 -6.29 -17.60 -17.63
C ARG A 237 -6.21 -18.11 -16.19
N ASP A 238 -5.11 -18.75 -15.81
CA ASP A 238 -4.93 -19.34 -14.48
C ASP A 238 -4.23 -18.41 -13.48
N THR A 239 -3.98 -17.15 -13.85
CA THR A 239 -3.33 -16.17 -12.97
C THR A 239 -4.21 -15.87 -11.76
N THR A 240 -3.57 -15.80 -10.59
CA THR A 240 -4.17 -15.49 -9.30
C THR A 240 -3.44 -14.32 -8.64
N GLU A 241 -3.80 -13.98 -7.40
CA GLU A 241 -3.05 -12.99 -6.62
C GLU A 241 -1.56 -13.33 -6.45
N ASN A 242 -1.17 -14.61 -6.45
CA ASN A 242 0.18 -15.03 -6.04
C ASN A 242 0.87 -15.99 -7.02
N ALA A 243 0.36 -16.13 -8.25
CA ALA A 243 0.95 -16.96 -9.28
C ALA A 243 0.43 -16.58 -10.66
N GLY A 244 1.26 -16.74 -11.69
CA GLY A 244 0.88 -16.62 -13.10
C GLY A 244 1.29 -15.29 -13.72
N ASP A 245 1.42 -15.32 -15.05
CA ASP A 245 1.85 -14.17 -15.84
C ASP A 245 0.75 -13.12 -15.99
N CYS A 246 1.07 -11.88 -15.64
CA CYS A 246 0.21 -10.74 -15.89
C CYS A 246 1.00 -9.48 -16.25
N TYR A 247 0.38 -8.67 -17.11
CA TYR A 247 0.93 -7.45 -17.69
C TYR A 247 0.01 -6.29 -17.35
N GLY A 248 0.54 -5.26 -16.70
CA GLY A 248 -0.20 -4.03 -16.42
C GLY A 248 0.11 -2.94 -17.43
N MET A 249 -0.89 -2.10 -17.74
CA MET A 249 -0.70 -0.76 -18.28
C MET A 249 -1.50 0.23 -17.44
N LEU A 250 -0.85 1.30 -16.98
CA LEU A 250 -1.47 2.41 -16.25
C LEU A 250 -1.15 3.74 -16.94
N PHE A 251 -2.17 4.50 -17.33
CA PHE A 251 -1.98 5.78 -18.00
C PHE A 251 -1.73 6.91 -16.98
N VAL A 252 -0.64 7.65 -17.13
CA VAL A 252 -0.29 8.82 -16.32
C VAL A 252 -0.99 10.06 -16.88
N TYR A 253 -2.32 10.00 -16.91
CA TYR A 253 -3.14 11.05 -17.50
C TYR A 253 -4.54 11.10 -16.88
N SER A 254 -5.05 12.31 -16.70
CA SER A 254 -6.27 12.59 -15.94
C SER A 254 -7.43 13.03 -16.83
N GLY A 255 -7.27 12.93 -18.15
CA GLY A 255 -8.26 13.29 -19.16
C GLY A 255 -8.87 12.10 -19.90
N ASN A 256 -9.24 12.33 -21.15
CA ASN A 256 -9.78 11.29 -22.03
C ASN A 256 -8.74 10.21 -22.33
N PHE A 257 -9.19 8.95 -22.37
CA PHE A 257 -8.33 7.81 -22.70
C PHE A 257 -9.13 6.74 -23.43
N SER A 258 -8.41 5.85 -24.14
CA SER A 258 -8.94 4.62 -24.70
C SER A 258 -7.97 3.47 -24.42
N CYS A 259 -8.54 2.32 -24.05
CA CYS A 259 -7.85 1.05 -23.88
C CYS A 259 -8.54 0.01 -24.78
N GLU A 260 -7.75 -0.70 -25.57
CA GLU A 260 -8.25 -1.67 -26.55
C GLU A 260 -7.45 -2.97 -26.41
N ALA A 261 -8.14 -4.05 -26.07
CA ALA A 261 -7.59 -5.40 -26.07
C ALA A 261 -8.26 -6.22 -27.17
N GLU A 262 -7.49 -6.67 -28.14
CA GLU A 262 -7.98 -7.39 -29.32
C GLU A 262 -7.35 -8.77 -29.42
N LYS A 263 -8.17 -9.81 -29.64
CA LYS A 263 -7.68 -11.11 -30.11
C LYS A 263 -8.03 -11.28 -31.58
N ASP A 264 -7.00 -11.40 -32.41
CA ASP A 264 -7.13 -11.28 -33.86
C ASP A 264 -7.49 -12.61 -34.55
N GLN A 265 -7.54 -12.59 -35.87
CA GLN A 265 -7.87 -13.75 -36.73
C GLN A 265 -6.89 -14.93 -36.64
N ILE A 266 -5.67 -14.74 -36.14
CA ILE A 266 -4.65 -15.77 -36.00
C ILE A 266 -4.30 -16.09 -34.54
N ASN A 267 -5.15 -15.64 -33.60
CA ASN A 267 -5.01 -15.81 -32.16
C ASN A 267 -3.85 -15.03 -31.53
N GLN A 268 -3.38 -13.97 -32.17
CA GLN A 268 -2.52 -12.99 -31.51
C GLN A 268 -3.38 -12.07 -30.63
N THR A 269 -2.75 -11.44 -29.64
CA THR A 269 -3.42 -10.47 -28.76
C THR A 269 -2.71 -9.13 -28.80
N ARG A 270 -3.42 -8.08 -29.20
CA ARG A 270 -2.92 -6.69 -29.17
C ARG A 270 -3.57 -5.92 -28.03
N LEU A 271 -2.75 -5.28 -27.20
CA LEU A 271 -3.19 -4.39 -26.12
C LEU A 271 -2.67 -2.98 -26.36
N LEU A 272 -3.57 -2.00 -26.35
CA LEU A 272 -3.29 -0.59 -26.58
C LEU A 272 -3.78 0.27 -25.43
N MET A 273 -3.04 1.33 -25.11
CA MET A 273 -3.43 2.35 -24.12
C MET A 273 -2.93 3.73 -24.54
N GLY A 274 -3.81 4.72 -24.46
CA GLY A 274 -3.47 6.13 -24.62
C GLY A 274 -4.67 7.04 -24.76
N LEU A 275 -4.55 8.11 -25.54
CA LEU A 275 -5.60 9.11 -25.70
C LEU A 275 -6.83 8.50 -26.40
N SER A 276 -8.02 9.00 -26.04
CA SER A 276 -9.21 8.68 -26.82
C SER A 276 -9.16 9.39 -28.17
N ASP A 277 -9.53 8.67 -29.22
CA ASP A 277 -9.80 9.17 -30.57
C ASP A 277 -11.17 9.87 -30.69
N GLU A 278 -12.05 9.72 -29.70
CA GLU A 278 -13.30 10.48 -29.65
C GLU A 278 -13.06 11.91 -29.14
N LEU A 279 -13.61 12.90 -29.86
CA LEU A 279 -13.43 14.33 -29.57
C LEU A 279 -11.95 14.77 -29.62
N PHE A 280 -11.13 14.05 -30.38
CA PHE A 280 -9.72 14.32 -30.58
C PHE A 280 -9.40 14.41 -32.07
N SER A 281 -9.06 15.62 -32.50
CA SER A 281 -8.50 15.91 -33.83
C SER A 281 -7.53 17.05 -33.61
N TYR A 282 -6.32 16.72 -33.14
CA TYR A 282 -5.37 17.72 -32.64
C TYR A 282 -4.61 18.35 -33.80
N PRO A 283 -4.73 19.66 -34.05
CA PRO A 283 -3.99 20.33 -35.11
C PRO A 283 -2.51 20.41 -34.72
N LEU A 284 -1.62 20.10 -35.65
CA LEU A 284 -0.18 20.20 -35.47
C LEU A 284 0.43 20.97 -36.64
N ALA A 285 0.85 22.21 -36.38
CA ALA A 285 1.40 23.06 -37.42
C ALA A 285 2.79 22.59 -37.85
N ALA A 286 3.24 23.03 -39.03
CA ALA A 286 4.57 22.71 -39.54
C ALA A 286 5.67 23.06 -38.52
N GLY A 287 6.49 22.08 -38.16
CA GLY A 287 7.59 22.20 -37.19
C GLY A 287 7.18 22.01 -35.71
N GLU A 288 5.90 21.90 -35.40
CA GLU A 288 5.43 21.67 -34.03
C GLU A 288 5.57 20.20 -33.60
N THR A 289 5.54 19.99 -32.28
CA THR A 289 5.62 18.66 -31.66
C THR A 289 4.51 18.50 -30.64
N PHE A 290 3.73 17.43 -30.78
CA PHE A 290 2.73 16.96 -29.83
C PHE A 290 3.33 15.89 -28.91
N THR A 291 2.90 15.85 -27.66
CA THR A 291 3.36 14.87 -26.67
C THR A 291 2.19 14.00 -26.23
N VAL A 292 2.31 12.69 -26.39
CA VAL A 292 1.33 11.74 -25.83
C VAL A 292 1.69 11.49 -24.35
N PRO A 293 0.74 11.51 -23.41
CA PRO A 293 1.00 11.18 -22.02
C PRO A 293 1.60 9.78 -21.84
N GLU A 294 2.24 9.55 -20.70
CA GLU A 294 2.98 8.32 -20.44
C GLU A 294 2.07 7.16 -20.01
N VAL A 295 2.44 5.93 -20.40
CA VAL A 295 1.94 4.68 -19.80
C VAL A 295 3.04 4.01 -18.99
N ILE A 296 2.73 3.61 -17.76
CA ILE A 296 3.56 2.75 -16.92
C ILE A 296 3.20 1.30 -17.20
N MET A 297 4.14 0.52 -17.73
CA MET A 297 3.99 -0.92 -17.93
C MET A 297 4.80 -1.68 -16.88
N SER A 298 4.22 -2.78 -16.39
CA SER A 298 4.89 -3.70 -15.49
C SER A 298 4.48 -5.14 -15.80
N TYR A 299 5.33 -6.09 -15.46
CA TYR A 299 5.09 -7.52 -15.64
C TYR A 299 5.39 -8.27 -14.34
N SER A 300 4.55 -9.26 -14.05
CA SER A 300 4.74 -10.19 -12.95
C SER A 300 4.53 -11.62 -13.44
N ALA A 301 5.46 -12.51 -13.08
CA ALA A 301 5.30 -13.96 -13.20
C ALA A 301 4.60 -14.58 -11.95
N ASP A 302 4.46 -13.77 -10.89
CA ASP A 302 4.05 -14.19 -9.55
C ASP A 302 2.66 -13.65 -9.18
N GLY A 303 1.82 -13.36 -10.18
CA GLY A 303 0.44 -12.94 -9.99
C GLY A 303 0.23 -11.46 -9.65
N PHE A 304 -1.03 -11.13 -9.33
CA PHE A 304 -1.51 -9.74 -9.22
C PHE A 304 -0.93 -8.97 -8.03
N SER A 305 -0.64 -9.63 -6.91
CA SER A 305 -0.10 -8.94 -5.74
C SER A 305 1.29 -8.36 -6.04
N GLN A 306 2.18 -9.16 -6.64
CA GLN A 306 3.50 -8.68 -7.05
C GLN A 306 3.42 -7.57 -8.10
N LEU A 307 2.48 -7.68 -9.07
CA LEU A 307 2.24 -6.61 -10.04
C LEU A 307 1.81 -5.31 -9.35
N SER A 308 0.89 -5.39 -8.38
CA SER A 308 0.47 -4.23 -7.59
C SER A 308 1.62 -3.63 -6.79
N HIS A 309 2.50 -4.44 -6.18
CA HIS A 309 3.65 -3.95 -5.42
C HIS A 309 4.60 -3.11 -6.28
N GLN A 310 4.84 -3.53 -7.53
CA GLN A 310 5.64 -2.77 -8.50
C GLN A 310 5.02 -1.40 -8.77
N TYR A 311 3.70 -1.34 -9.02
CA TYR A 311 2.99 -0.07 -9.20
C TYR A 311 2.97 0.80 -7.95
N HIS A 312 2.72 0.23 -6.77
CA HIS A 312 2.68 0.97 -5.51
C HIS A 312 4.03 1.62 -5.22
N THR A 313 5.12 0.87 -5.43
CA THR A 313 6.49 1.38 -5.29
C THR A 313 6.77 2.47 -6.32
N CYS A 314 6.46 2.23 -7.60
CA CYS A 314 6.67 3.22 -8.65
C CYS A 314 5.89 4.53 -8.39
N ILE A 315 4.64 4.44 -7.95
CA ILE A 315 3.82 5.64 -7.70
C ILE A 315 4.34 6.41 -6.49
N SER A 316 4.63 5.72 -5.38
CA SER A 316 5.07 6.37 -4.15
C SER A 316 6.46 7.00 -4.29
N GLU A 317 7.41 6.30 -4.92
CA GLU A 317 8.82 6.72 -4.99
C GLU A 317 9.15 7.53 -6.26
N HIS A 318 8.40 7.35 -7.35
CA HIS A 318 8.77 7.86 -8.69
C HIS A 318 7.64 8.62 -9.41
N VAL A 319 6.48 8.84 -8.79
CA VAL A 319 5.41 9.70 -9.34
C VAL A 319 5.08 10.81 -8.36
N CYS A 320 4.67 10.47 -7.14
CA CYS A 320 4.34 11.44 -6.10
C CYS A 320 5.56 12.33 -5.77
N ARG A 321 5.42 13.65 -5.94
CA ARG A 321 6.50 14.62 -5.61
C ARG A 321 6.34 15.29 -4.25
N SER A 322 5.18 15.14 -3.63
CA SER A 322 4.92 15.75 -2.33
C SER A 322 5.74 15.06 -1.25
N ARG A 323 6.31 15.84 -0.32
CA ARG A 323 7.00 15.28 0.86
C ARG A 323 6.11 14.32 1.68
N PHE A 324 4.80 14.53 1.65
CA PHE A 324 3.81 13.69 2.35
C PHE A 324 3.65 12.29 1.74
N ALA A 325 4.41 11.95 0.68
CA ALA A 325 4.57 10.56 0.24
C ALA A 325 5.28 9.70 1.32
N HIS A 326 6.20 10.29 2.08
CA HIS A 326 7.04 9.61 3.09
C HIS A 326 6.99 10.25 4.49
N GLU A 327 6.04 11.17 4.70
CA GLU A 327 5.81 11.82 6.00
C GLU A 327 4.41 11.46 6.53
N VAL A 328 4.30 11.43 7.86
CA VAL A 328 3.04 11.31 8.59
C VAL A 328 2.09 12.44 8.18
N ARG A 329 0.82 12.10 7.97
CA ARG A 329 -0.23 13.02 7.52
C ARG A 329 -1.17 13.35 8.67
N PRO A 330 -1.70 14.59 8.74
CA PRO A 330 -2.63 14.94 9.81
C PRO A 330 -3.91 14.11 9.71
N VAL A 331 -4.33 13.48 10.81
CA VAL A 331 -5.68 12.89 10.87
C VAL A 331 -6.67 14.05 10.86
N LEU A 332 -7.52 14.10 9.85
CA LEU A 332 -8.41 15.24 9.61
C LEU A 332 -9.87 14.93 9.96
N ILE A 333 -10.64 15.99 10.23
CA ILE A 333 -12.10 15.97 10.18
C ILE A 333 -12.58 16.93 9.09
N ASN A 334 -13.40 16.45 8.16
CA ASN A 334 -13.98 17.24 7.08
C ASN A 334 -15.43 17.62 7.42
N SER A 335 -15.82 18.87 7.09
CA SER A 335 -17.14 19.41 7.45
C SER A 335 -18.29 19.00 6.53
N TRP A 336 -18.04 18.35 5.38
CA TRP A 336 -19.04 18.13 4.33
C TRP A 336 -20.22 17.28 4.81
N GLU A 337 -20.07 15.99 5.10
CA GLU A 337 -21.20 15.21 5.65
C GLU A 337 -21.60 15.65 7.07
N ALA A 338 -20.76 16.42 7.78
CA ALA A 338 -21.05 16.92 9.12
C ALA A 338 -22.07 18.08 9.14
N ALA A 339 -22.07 18.93 8.11
CA ALA A 339 -22.89 20.15 8.07
C ALA A 339 -23.46 20.50 6.68
N TYR A 340 -22.96 19.89 5.61
CA TYR A 340 -23.20 20.30 4.22
C TYR A 340 -22.98 21.82 4.08
N PHE A 341 -23.96 22.54 3.57
CA PHE A 341 -23.91 24.00 3.43
C PHE A 341 -24.35 24.75 4.69
N ASP A 342 -24.94 24.08 5.69
CA ASP A 342 -25.53 24.71 6.88
C ASP A 342 -24.50 24.83 8.02
N PHE A 343 -23.55 25.74 7.84
CA PHE A 343 -22.54 26.05 8.84
C PHE A 343 -22.24 27.56 8.91
N THR A 344 -21.64 27.95 10.03
CA THR A 344 -21.05 29.27 10.25
C THR A 344 -19.60 29.12 10.68
N GLY A 345 -18.86 30.23 10.80
CA GLY A 345 -17.50 30.20 11.35
C GLY A 345 -17.46 29.66 12.78
N ASP A 346 -18.51 29.92 13.58
CA ASP A 346 -18.64 29.35 14.93
C ASP A 346 -18.81 27.83 14.88
N THR A 347 -19.62 27.31 13.96
CA THR A 347 -19.78 25.87 13.72
C THR A 347 -18.45 25.18 13.41
N ILE A 348 -17.62 25.79 12.54
CA ILE A 348 -16.29 25.25 12.20
C ILE A 348 -15.35 25.27 13.40
N VAL A 349 -15.39 26.32 14.22
CA VAL A 349 -14.57 26.41 15.45
C VAL A 349 -15.04 25.41 16.50
N ASP A 350 -16.34 25.14 16.61
CA ASP A 350 -16.85 24.11 17.50
C ASP A 350 -16.48 22.70 17.02
N LEU A 351 -16.48 22.46 15.70
CA LEU A 351 -15.94 21.23 15.12
C LEU A 351 -14.45 21.07 15.45
N ALA A 352 -13.67 22.15 15.38
CA ALA A 352 -12.26 22.16 15.76
C ALA A 352 -12.04 21.86 17.26
N LYS A 353 -12.91 22.37 18.15
CA LYS A 353 -12.86 22.06 19.59
C LYS A 353 -13.11 20.57 19.86
N GLU A 354 -14.16 20.01 19.26
CA GLU A 354 -14.47 18.58 19.40
C GLU A 354 -13.33 17.73 18.83
N ALA A 355 -12.80 18.10 17.67
CA ALA A 355 -11.66 17.45 17.04
C ALA A 355 -10.43 17.41 17.95
N ALA A 356 -10.06 18.57 18.52
CA ALA A 356 -8.94 18.69 19.46
C ALA A 356 -9.13 17.79 20.70
N ALA A 357 -10.34 17.75 21.26
CA ALA A 357 -10.67 16.94 22.44
C ALA A 357 -10.62 15.41 22.18
N LEU A 358 -10.64 15.01 20.90
CA LEU A 358 -10.53 13.63 20.45
C LEU A 358 -9.12 13.27 19.96
N GLY A 359 -8.23 14.26 19.76
CA GLY A 359 -6.87 14.07 19.25
C GLY A 359 -6.75 14.07 17.73
N ILE A 360 -7.76 14.61 17.03
CA ILE A 360 -7.73 14.88 15.58
C ILE A 360 -6.82 16.09 15.33
N ASP A 361 -6.02 16.06 14.27
CA ASP A 361 -4.95 17.02 14.02
C ASP A 361 -5.37 18.22 13.16
N MET A 362 -6.46 18.10 12.39
CA MET A 362 -6.85 19.09 11.38
C MET A 362 -8.36 19.15 11.19
N VAL A 363 -8.92 20.35 10.96
CA VAL A 363 -10.28 20.54 10.45
C VAL A 363 -10.22 21.05 9.02
N VAL A 364 -11.04 20.48 8.14
CA VAL A 364 -11.18 20.90 6.74
C VAL A 364 -12.57 21.53 6.56
N MET A 365 -12.59 22.80 6.18
CA MET A 365 -13.80 23.51 5.79
C MET A 365 -14.10 23.21 4.32
N ASP A 366 -15.12 22.39 4.08
CA ASP A 366 -15.53 21.94 2.74
C ASP A 366 -16.43 22.98 2.01
N ASP A 367 -17.13 22.61 0.93
CA ASP A 367 -17.93 23.52 0.08
C ASP A 367 -18.93 24.37 0.91
N GLY A 368 -19.11 25.64 0.51
CA GLY A 368 -20.05 26.57 1.12
C GLY A 368 -19.48 27.84 1.74
N TRP A 369 -18.16 28.02 1.78
CA TRP A 369 -17.48 29.14 2.47
C TRP A 369 -17.31 30.42 1.64
N PHE A 370 -17.52 30.36 0.33
CA PHE A 370 -17.24 31.43 -0.63
C PHE A 370 -18.52 32.03 -1.24
N GLY A 371 -18.38 33.19 -1.89
CA GLY A 371 -19.45 33.85 -2.62
C GLY A 371 -20.73 34.00 -1.78
N LYS A 372 -21.82 33.39 -2.27
CA LYS A 372 -23.10 33.21 -1.57
C LYS A 372 -23.53 31.72 -1.61
N ARG A 373 -22.56 30.83 -1.43
CA ARG A 373 -22.68 29.37 -1.59
C ARG A 373 -23.43 28.72 -0.42
N ASP A 374 -24.75 28.92 -0.38
CA ASP A 374 -25.65 28.30 0.60
C ASP A 374 -26.31 27.00 0.08
N ASP A 375 -26.11 26.71 -1.20
CA ASP A 375 -26.41 25.45 -1.88
C ASP A 375 -25.44 25.25 -3.07
N ASP A 376 -25.62 24.18 -3.85
CA ASP A 376 -24.79 23.90 -5.02
C ASP A 376 -25.24 24.57 -6.33
N ASN A 377 -26.13 25.58 -6.27
CA ASN A 377 -26.71 26.23 -7.46
C ASN A 377 -26.10 27.59 -7.84
N SER A 378 -25.11 28.10 -7.08
CA SER A 378 -24.52 29.42 -7.32
C SER A 378 -23.05 29.52 -6.91
N SER A 379 -22.38 30.63 -7.27
CA SER A 379 -21.09 31.07 -6.72
C SER A 379 -19.80 30.37 -7.19
N LEU A 380 -19.82 29.22 -7.88
CA LEU A 380 -18.57 28.71 -8.48
C LEU A 380 -18.01 29.74 -9.46
N GLY A 381 -16.71 30.01 -9.37
CA GLY A 381 -16.01 31.10 -10.06
C GLY A 381 -15.81 32.38 -9.22
N ASP A 382 -16.57 32.53 -8.13
CA ASP A 382 -16.51 33.66 -7.20
C ASP A 382 -15.74 33.30 -5.92
N TRP A 383 -14.41 33.16 -6.03
CA TRP A 383 -13.54 32.71 -4.94
C TRP A 383 -13.15 33.85 -3.97
N PHE A 384 -14.16 34.50 -3.39
CA PHE A 384 -14.00 35.41 -2.26
C PHE A 384 -14.80 34.89 -1.06
N VAL A 385 -14.31 35.17 0.14
CA VAL A 385 -14.86 34.64 1.40
C VAL A 385 -16.27 35.20 1.66
N ASN A 386 -17.21 34.35 2.04
CA ASN A 386 -18.51 34.76 2.54
C ASN A 386 -18.41 35.16 4.02
N GLU A 387 -17.88 36.35 4.30
CA GLU A 387 -17.65 36.83 5.68
C GLU A 387 -18.93 36.92 6.51
N LYS A 388 -20.09 37.10 5.87
CA LYS A 388 -21.38 37.07 6.56
C LYS A 388 -21.67 35.69 7.16
N LYS A 389 -21.37 34.62 6.42
CA LYS A 389 -21.54 33.23 6.88
C LYS A 389 -20.49 32.86 7.92
N LEU A 390 -19.25 33.28 7.71
CA LEU A 390 -18.16 33.00 8.65
C LEU A 390 -18.21 33.87 9.92
N GLY A 391 -18.96 34.97 9.91
CA GLY A 391 -19.05 35.91 11.04
C GLY A 391 -17.76 36.72 11.25
N GLY A 392 -16.94 36.86 10.21
CA GLY A 392 -15.61 37.49 10.24
C GLY A 392 -14.80 37.14 8.99
N THR A 393 -13.53 37.55 8.99
CA THR A 393 -12.60 37.23 7.88
C THR A 393 -12.14 35.76 7.95
N LEU A 394 -11.61 35.22 6.85
CA LEU A 394 -11.03 33.87 6.86
C LEU A 394 -9.77 33.82 7.75
N SER A 395 -8.95 34.87 7.77
CA SER A 395 -7.79 34.96 8.67
C SER A 395 -8.20 34.79 10.13
N GLU A 396 -9.27 35.47 10.58
CA GLU A 396 -9.78 35.34 11.94
C GLU A 396 -10.30 33.93 12.23
N LEU A 397 -10.97 33.28 11.28
CA LEU A 397 -11.41 31.90 11.42
C LEU A 397 -10.22 30.94 11.58
N ILE A 398 -9.21 31.08 10.73
CA ILE A 398 -7.98 30.28 10.78
C ILE A 398 -7.31 30.44 12.15
N ASP A 399 -7.16 31.67 12.64
CA ASP A 399 -6.57 31.94 13.96
C ASP A 399 -7.37 31.31 15.10
N ARG A 400 -8.70 31.36 15.02
CA ARG A 400 -9.60 30.75 16.02
C ARG A 400 -9.52 29.21 16.02
N VAL A 401 -9.34 28.60 14.85
CA VAL A 401 -9.13 27.15 14.71
C VAL A 401 -7.76 26.75 15.27
N HIS A 402 -6.68 27.45 14.87
CA HIS A 402 -5.34 27.21 15.41
C HIS A 402 -5.28 27.39 16.93
N ALA A 403 -6.07 28.33 17.49
CA ALA A 403 -6.17 28.52 18.94
C ALA A 403 -6.77 27.30 19.67
N GLN A 404 -7.47 26.38 18.98
CA GLN A 404 -7.90 25.09 19.53
C GLN A 404 -6.81 24.01 19.46
N GLY A 405 -5.69 24.28 18.78
CA GLY A 405 -4.56 23.36 18.64
C GLY A 405 -4.63 22.41 17.45
N VAL A 406 -5.51 22.64 16.48
CA VAL A 406 -5.63 21.84 15.24
C VAL A 406 -5.28 22.69 14.02
N LYS A 407 -4.77 22.05 12.97
CA LYS A 407 -4.47 22.64 11.65
C LYS A 407 -5.75 23.00 10.90
N PHE A 408 -5.62 23.81 9.85
CA PHE A 408 -6.73 24.21 8.98
C PHE A 408 -6.53 23.76 7.53
N GLY A 409 -7.59 23.18 6.95
CA GLY A 409 -7.67 22.88 5.53
C GLY A 409 -8.91 23.49 4.88
N ILE A 410 -8.89 23.63 3.55
CA ILE A 410 -9.99 24.26 2.79
C ILE A 410 -10.30 23.51 1.48
N TRP A 411 -11.54 23.58 1.03
CA TRP A 411 -11.98 23.04 -0.26
C TRP A 411 -12.01 24.11 -1.37
N ILE A 412 -11.69 23.71 -2.61
CA ILE A 412 -11.83 24.53 -3.83
C ILE A 412 -12.29 23.68 -5.02
N GLU A 413 -12.92 24.29 -6.03
CA GLU A 413 -13.32 23.66 -7.31
C GLU A 413 -13.01 24.62 -8.48
N PRO A 414 -11.72 24.90 -8.75
CA PRO A 414 -11.30 26.03 -9.58
C PRO A 414 -11.70 25.92 -11.05
N GLU A 415 -12.06 24.72 -11.51
CA GLU A 415 -12.36 24.41 -12.91
C GLU A 415 -13.78 24.78 -13.35
N MET A 416 -14.61 25.31 -12.45
CA MET A 416 -16.06 25.41 -12.65
C MET A 416 -16.60 26.82 -12.46
N VAL A 417 -17.79 27.02 -13.03
CA VAL A 417 -18.56 28.26 -12.90
C VAL A 417 -20.06 27.97 -12.83
N ASN A 418 -20.79 28.67 -11.96
CA ASN A 418 -22.26 28.69 -12.02
C ASN A 418 -22.75 29.89 -12.84
N GLU A 419 -23.87 29.74 -13.54
CA GLU A 419 -24.51 30.87 -14.25
C GLU A 419 -24.89 31.99 -13.26
N ASP A 420 -25.28 31.65 -12.03
CA ASP A 420 -25.45 32.61 -10.94
C ASP A 420 -24.13 32.84 -10.18
N SER A 421 -23.18 33.50 -10.85
CA SER A 421 -21.92 34.00 -10.27
C SER A 421 -21.59 35.38 -10.87
N ASN A 422 -20.78 36.17 -10.17
CA ASN A 422 -20.25 37.42 -10.73
C ASN A 422 -19.35 37.11 -11.94
N LEU A 423 -18.51 36.08 -11.82
CA LEU A 423 -17.63 35.64 -12.91
C LEU A 423 -18.41 35.37 -14.21
N TYR A 424 -19.51 34.62 -14.16
CA TYR A 424 -20.30 34.34 -15.36
C TYR A 424 -21.07 35.56 -15.89
N ARG A 425 -21.54 36.45 -15.01
CA ARG A 425 -22.18 37.71 -15.43
C ARG A 425 -21.22 38.62 -16.17
N GLU A 426 -19.96 38.64 -15.76
CA GLU A 426 -18.90 39.45 -16.38
C GLU A 426 -18.30 38.77 -17.62
N HIS A 427 -18.11 37.46 -17.54
CA HIS A 427 -17.41 36.64 -18.54
C HIS A 427 -18.18 35.35 -18.86
N PRO A 428 -19.37 35.43 -19.48
CA PRO A 428 -20.12 34.23 -19.86
C PRO A 428 -19.38 33.40 -20.92
N ASP A 429 -18.49 34.01 -21.71
CA ASP A 429 -17.68 33.36 -22.73
C ASP A 429 -16.56 32.49 -22.16
N TRP A 430 -16.25 32.58 -20.87
CA TRP A 430 -15.24 31.75 -20.22
C TRP A 430 -15.74 30.34 -19.92
N ALA A 431 -17.05 30.09 -19.93
CA ALA A 431 -17.58 28.75 -19.84
C ALA A 431 -17.41 27.99 -21.17
N ILE A 432 -17.03 26.70 -21.09
CA ILE A 432 -17.02 25.81 -22.25
C ILE A 432 -18.45 25.67 -22.77
N GLN A 433 -18.66 26.11 -24.00
CA GLN A 433 -19.95 26.09 -24.67
C GLN A 433 -19.77 26.11 -26.19
N ILE A 434 -20.77 25.62 -26.92
CA ILE A 434 -20.83 25.75 -28.38
C ILE A 434 -21.62 27.02 -28.71
N PRO A 435 -21.04 27.99 -29.45
CA PRO A 435 -21.75 29.22 -29.81
C PRO A 435 -23.12 28.95 -30.45
N GLY A 436 -24.17 29.59 -29.91
CA GLY A 436 -25.56 29.42 -30.37
C GLY A 436 -26.29 28.20 -29.82
N LYS A 437 -25.65 27.37 -28.99
CA LYS A 437 -26.26 26.23 -28.31
C LYS A 437 -26.26 26.45 -26.80
N LEU A 438 -27.40 26.20 -26.15
CA LEU A 438 -27.45 26.20 -24.68
C LEU A 438 -26.64 25.01 -24.14
N PRO A 439 -25.72 25.24 -23.18
CA PRO A 439 -24.83 24.21 -22.68
C PRO A 439 -25.58 23.20 -21.80
N VAL A 440 -25.07 21.97 -21.78
CA VAL A 440 -25.52 20.94 -20.84
C VAL A 440 -25.10 21.34 -19.43
N ARG A 441 -26.03 21.34 -18.49
CA ARG A 441 -25.77 21.53 -17.05
C ARG A 441 -25.72 20.18 -16.33
N SER A 442 -24.80 20.06 -15.38
CA SER A 442 -24.68 18.92 -14.46
C SER A 442 -24.30 19.50 -13.10
N ARG A 443 -24.97 19.07 -12.02
CA ARG A 443 -24.98 19.77 -10.71
C ARG A 443 -25.22 21.28 -10.83
N ASN A 444 -26.04 21.67 -11.81
CA ASN A 444 -26.36 23.07 -12.14
C ASN A 444 -25.14 24.02 -12.34
N GLN A 445 -24.00 23.49 -12.78
CA GLN A 445 -22.77 24.25 -13.07
C GLN A 445 -22.23 23.94 -14.47
N LEU A 446 -21.25 24.72 -14.93
CA LEU A 446 -20.52 24.60 -16.20
C LEU A 446 -19.00 24.48 -15.95
N LEU A 447 -18.26 23.95 -16.92
CA LEU A 447 -16.79 24.00 -16.90
C LEU A 447 -16.31 25.36 -17.39
N LEU A 448 -15.27 25.90 -16.75
CA LEU A 448 -14.46 26.98 -17.30
C LEU A 448 -13.52 26.43 -18.39
N ASP A 449 -13.23 27.23 -19.40
CA ASP A 449 -12.31 26.88 -20.47
C ASP A 449 -10.86 27.02 -20.01
N PHE A 450 -10.36 26.00 -19.33
CA PHE A 450 -8.99 25.95 -18.84
C PHE A 450 -7.93 25.84 -19.94
N SER A 451 -8.30 25.65 -21.22
CA SER A 451 -7.31 25.77 -22.31
C SER A 451 -6.79 27.22 -22.43
N ARG A 452 -7.60 28.20 -22.04
CA ARG A 452 -7.32 29.64 -22.15
C ARG A 452 -6.56 30.16 -20.93
N LYS A 453 -5.41 30.80 -21.17
CA LYS A 453 -4.52 31.30 -20.11
C LYS A 453 -5.18 32.37 -19.23
N GLU A 454 -5.95 33.28 -19.83
CA GLU A 454 -6.61 34.37 -19.11
C GLU A 454 -7.67 33.87 -18.11
N VAL A 455 -8.35 32.77 -18.42
CA VAL A 455 -9.31 32.13 -17.53
C VAL A 455 -8.58 31.54 -16.32
N ARG A 456 -7.52 30.76 -16.57
CA ARG A 456 -6.69 30.17 -15.51
C ARG A 456 -6.05 31.22 -14.62
N ASP A 457 -5.49 32.27 -15.19
CA ASP A 457 -4.84 33.35 -14.44
C ASP A 457 -5.80 34.08 -13.52
N ASN A 458 -7.03 34.34 -13.98
CA ASN A 458 -8.04 34.96 -13.13
C ASN A 458 -8.34 34.08 -11.90
N ILE A 459 -8.70 32.82 -12.12
CA ILE A 459 -9.01 31.90 -11.01
C ILE A 459 -7.80 31.70 -10.10
N PHE A 460 -6.60 31.55 -10.66
CA PHE A 460 -5.36 31.38 -9.89
C PHE A 460 -5.12 32.56 -8.94
N ASN A 461 -5.34 33.79 -9.42
CA ASN A 461 -5.19 34.99 -8.61
C ASN A 461 -6.22 35.05 -7.49
N GLN A 462 -7.48 34.66 -7.74
CA GLN A 462 -8.50 34.61 -6.69
C GLN A 462 -8.14 33.57 -5.61
N ILE A 463 -7.74 32.36 -6.01
CA ILE A 463 -7.34 31.30 -5.07
C ILE A 463 -6.10 31.70 -4.25
N CYS A 464 -5.08 32.30 -4.89
CA CYS A 464 -3.91 32.82 -4.17
C CYS A 464 -4.31 33.88 -3.14
N ALA A 465 -5.25 34.78 -3.48
CA ALA A 465 -5.73 35.80 -2.55
C ALA A 465 -6.47 35.22 -1.33
N VAL A 466 -7.02 34.00 -1.43
CA VAL A 466 -7.59 33.25 -0.31
C VAL A 466 -6.49 32.60 0.51
N PHE A 467 -5.55 31.91 -0.15
CA PHE A 467 -4.50 31.15 0.52
C PHE A 467 -3.51 32.07 1.25
N ASP A 468 -3.28 33.27 0.72
CA ASP A 468 -2.39 34.27 1.33
C ASP A 468 -3.01 34.96 2.57
N GLN A 469 -4.27 34.66 2.95
CA GLN A 469 -4.89 35.24 4.17
C GLN A 469 -4.42 34.59 5.46
N GLY A 470 -3.85 33.39 5.44
CA GLY A 470 -3.46 32.68 6.66
C GLY A 470 -2.74 31.37 6.37
N LYS A 471 -2.41 30.65 7.44
CA LYS A 471 -1.75 29.34 7.33
C LYS A 471 -2.80 28.27 7.02
N ILE A 472 -2.91 27.91 5.74
CA ILE A 472 -3.69 26.77 5.26
C ILE A 472 -2.71 25.61 5.06
N ASP A 473 -2.88 24.53 5.80
CA ASP A 473 -1.98 23.36 5.76
C ASP A 473 -2.41 22.33 4.70
N TYR A 474 -3.67 22.38 4.25
CA TYR A 474 -4.28 21.38 3.40
C TYR A 474 -5.29 22.00 2.43
N VAL A 475 -5.35 21.46 1.21
CA VAL A 475 -6.34 21.84 0.20
C VAL A 475 -6.96 20.60 -0.39
N LYS A 476 -8.30 20.52 -0.38
CA LYS A 476 -9.06 19.56 -1.19
C LYS A 476 -9.46 20.25 -2.49
N TRP A 477 -8.85 19.85 -3.61
CA TRP A 477 -9.22 20.32 -4.94
C TRP A 477 -10.24 19.36 -5.54
N ASP A 478 -11.46 19.82 -5.76
CA ASP A 478 -12.56 19.03 -6.31
C ASP A 478 -12.94 19.41 -7.76
N MET A 479 -13.74 18.57 -8.40
CA MET A 479 -14.24 18.70 -9.77
C MET A 479 -15.50 17.84 -9.98
N ASN A 480 -16.68 18.45 -9.97
CA ASN A 480 -17.96 17.75 -9.75
C ASN A 480 -18.79 17.47 -11.01
N ARG A 481 -18.24 17.62 -12.22
CA ARG A 481 -18.95 17.21 -13.44
C ARG A 481 -18.06 16.89 -14.63
N SER A 482 -18.54 16.04 -15.53
CA SER A 482 -17.88 15.80 -16.82
C SER A 482 -18.00 16.99 -17.78
N MET A 483 -17.01 17.11 -18.68
CA MET A 483 -17.02 18.00 -19.83
C MET A 483 -18.15 17.61 -20.80
N ALA A 484 -18.83 18.63 -21.31
CA ALA A 484 -19.79 18.54 -22.41
C ALA A 484 -19.58 19.77 -23.30
N ASP A 485 -20.33 19.87 -24.40
CA ASP A 485 -20.28 21.06 -25.28
C ASP A 485 -18.87 21.35 -25.83
N VAL A 486 -18.13 20.27 -26.10
CA VAL A 486 -16.78 20.32 -26.69
C VAL A 486 -16.87 20.95 -28.07
N TYR A 487 -16.21 22.10 -28.25
CA TYR A 487 -16.36 22.93 -29.44
C TYR A 487 -15.27 22.73 -30.50
N ALA A 488 -14.17 22.04 -30.17
CA ALA A 488 -13.04 21.77 -31.08
C ALA A 488 -12.27 20.51 -30.68
N GLY A 489 -11.54 19.90 -31.63
CA GLY A 489 -10.81 18.64 -31.45
C GLY A 489 -9.53 18.72 -30.61
N ASN A 490 -9.03 19.93 -30.30
CA ASN A 490 -7.90 20.14 -29.38
C ASN A 490 -8.33 20.34 -27.92
N LEU A 491 -9.59 20.74 -27.69
CA LEU A 491 -10.06 21.26 -26.40
C LEU A 491 -9.87 20.27 -25.26
N ALA A 492 -10.22 19.00 -25.45
CA ALA A 492 -10.14 18.01 -24.38
C ALA A 492 -8.70 17.80 -23.87
N TYR A 493 -7.71 17.88 -24.76
CA TYR A 493 -6.30 17.76 -24.40
C TYR A 493 -5.77 19.07 -23.79
N ASP A 494 -6.01 20.22 -24.44
CA ASP A 494 -5.51 21.51 -23.97
C ASP A 494 -6.16 21.95 -22.64
N TYR A 495 -7.41 21.55 -22.38
CA TYR A 495 -8.06 21.73 -21.08
C TYR A 495 -7.26 21.05 -19.97
N VAL A 496 -6.86 19.80 -20.17
CA VAL A 496 -6.11 19.02 -19.17
C VAL A 496 -4.71 19.58 -18.99
N LEU A 497 -4.04 20.02 -20.07
CA LEU A 497 -2.78 20.76 -19.96
C LEU A 497 -2.94 22.03 -19.12
N GLY A 498 -4.04 22.76 -19.29
CA GLY A 498 -4.37 23.92 -18.47
C GLY A 498 -4.57 23.59 -16.99
N VAL A 499 -5.24 22.47 -16.70
CA VAL A 499 -5.41 21.96 -15.34
C VAL A 499 -4.06 21.60 -14.70
N TYR A 500 -3.18 20.92 -15.42
CA TYR A 500 -1.83 20.61 -14.96
C TYR A 500 -0.94 21.85 -14.78
N ASP A 501 -1.01 22.83 -15.68
CA ASP A 501 -0.33 24.13 -15.52
C ASP A 501 -0.78 24.82 -14.22
N PHE A 502 -2.09 24.85 -13.96
CA PHE A 502 -2.62 25.43 -12.73
C PHE A 502 -2.14 24.67 -11.50
N MET A 503 -2.23 23.33 -11.48
CA MET A 503 -1.75 22.51 -10.37
C MET A 503 -0.26 22.68 -10.12
N GLU A 504 0.57 22.66 -11.16
CA GLU A 504 2.02 22.86 -11.06
C GLU A 504 2.34 24.21 -10.41
N ARG A 505 1.67 25.29 -10.87
CA ARG A 505 1.82 26.63 -10.28
C ARG A 505 1.41 26.66 -8.81
N LEU A 506 0.35 25.94 -8.44
CA LEU A 506 -0.17 25.91 -7.08
C LEU A 506 0.81 25.20 -6.13
N VAL A 507 1.22 23.98 -6.47
CA VAL A 507 2.15 23.19 -5.63
C VAL A 507 3.56 23.78 -5.59
N THR A 508 3.97 24.50 -6.64
CA THR A 508 5.24 25.23 -6.65
C THR A 508 5.21 26.46 -5.74
N ARG A 509 4.09 27.21 -5.73
CA ARG A 509 3.93 28.40 -4.87
C ARG A 509 3.72 28.02 -3.41
N TYR A 510 3.02 26.92 -3.15
CA TYR A 510 2.67 26.45 -1.82
C TYR A 510 3.17 25.00 -1.57
N PRO A 511 4.51 24.79 -1.54
CA PRO A 511 5.10 23.44 -1.47
C PRO A 511 4.85 22.71 -0.15
N ASP A 512 4.47 23.44 0.91
CA ASP A 512 4.18 22.88 2.23
C ASP A 512 2.73 22.40 2.39
N ILE A 513 1.84 22.73 1.45
CA ILE A 513 0.43 22.32 1.47
C ILE A 513 0.30 20.83 1.15
N LEU A 514 -0.52 20.12 1.93
CA LEU A 514 -1.01 18.81 1.54
C LEU A 514 -2.20 18.98 0.58
N LEU A 515 -1.97 18.71 -0.70
CA LEU A 515 -3.03 18.72 -1.72
C LEU A 515 -3.71 17.35 -1.78
N GLU A 516 -5.02 17.32 -1.61
CA GLU A 516 -5.86 16.15 -1.90
C GLU A 516 -6.68 16.40 -3.15
N GLY A 517 -6.51 15.52 -4.16
CA GLY A 517 -7.35 15.55 -5.35
C GLY A 517 -8.74 14.99 -5.07
N CYS A 518 -9.75 15.52 -5.75
CA CYS A 518 -11.13 15.04 -5.66
C CYS A 518 -11.85 15.32 -7.00
N SER A 519 -12.81 14.48 -7.35
CA SER A 519 -13.72 14.72 -8.46
C SER A 519 -15.03 13.98 -8.18
N GLY A 520 -15.86 14.54 -7.29
CA GLY A 520 -17.04 13.84 -6.74
C GLY A 520 -16.67 12.44 -6.28
N GLY A 521 -15.73 12.33 -5.35
CA GLY A 521 -15.01 11.10 -5.07
C GLY A 521 -13.88 10.84 -6.06
N GLY A 522 -13.75 9.58 -6.49
CA GLY A 522 -12.59 9.10 -7.24
C GLY A 522 -12.70 9.28 -8.75
N GLY A 523 -13.34 10.35 -9.23
CA GLY A 523 -13.58 10.61 -10.65
C GLY A 523 -12.35 10.98 -11.47
N ARG A 524 -11.26 11.33 -10.79
CA ARG A 524 -9.91 11.51 -11.35
C ARG A 524 -8.86 10.81 -10.50
N PHE A 525 -9.15 9.57 -10.11
CA PHE A 525 -8.20 8.74 -9.37
C PHE A 525 -7.24 8.08 -10.36
N ASP A 526 -6.17 8.78 -10.71
CA ASP A 526 -5.17 8.34 -11.69
C ASP A 526 -3.76 8.83 -11.32
N ALA A 527 -2.74 8.21 -11.92
CA ALA A 527 -1.35 8.55 -11.64
C ALA A 527 -0.96 9.98 -12.08
N GLY A 528 -1.69 10.57 -13.03
CA GLY A 528 -1.47 11.96 -13.45
C GLY A 528 -1.80 12.95 -12.33
N MET A 529 -2.88 12.72 -11.59
CA MET A 529 -3.21 13.52 -10.39
C MET A 529 -2.24 13.24 -9.24
N LEU A 530 -1.81 11.99 -9.05
CA LEU A 530 -0.90 11.61 -7.96
C LEU A 530 0.48 12.27 -8.05
N TYR A 531 0.90 12.72 -9.23
CA TYR A 531 2.10 13.53 -9.42
C TYR A 531 2.06 14.88 -8.67
N TYR A 532 0.84 15.41 -8.43
CA TYR A 532 0.59 16.67 -7.72
C TYR A 532 0.06 16.45 -6.30
N SER A 533 -0.79 15.42 -6.12
CA SER A 533 -1.53 15.16 -4.89
C SER A 533 -1.16 13.78 -4.32
N PRO A 534 -0.50 13.68 -3.15
CA PRO A 534 -0.12 12.38 -2.59
C PRO A 534 -1.31 11.55 -2.06
N GLN A 535 -2.52 12.13 -2.05
CA GLN A 535 -3.79 11.46 -1.79
C GLN A 535 -4.91 12.03 -2.66
N ILE A 536 -5.91 11.19 -2.92
CA ILE A 536 -7.13 11.53 -3.65
C ILE A 536 -8.33 10.98 -2.87
N TRP A 537 -9.39 11.77 -2.72
CA TRP A 537 -10.63 11.32 -2.11
C TRP A 537 -11.19 10.13 -2.91
N CYS A 538 -11.19 8.94 -2.29
CA CYS A 538 -11.34 7.70 -3.05
C CYS A 538 -12.75 7.50 -3.59
N SER A 539 -13.77 7.94 -2.83
CA SER A 539 -15.18 7.86 -3.22
C SER A 539 -16.04 8.68 -2.27
N ASP A 540 -17.08 9.35 -2.79
CA ASP A 540 -18.14 9.93 -1.95
C ASP A 540 -18.95 8.87 -1.19
N ASN A 541 -18.83 7.60 -1.56
CA ASN A 541 -19.43 6.52 -0.79
C ASN A 541 -18.57 6.23 0.44
N THR A 542 -19.09 6.59 1.61
CA THR A 542 -18.43 6.36 2.91
C THR A 542 -19.02 5.15 3.65
N ASP A 543 -19.88 4.35 3.01
CA ASP A 543 -20.35 3.06 3.55
C ASP A 543 -19.18 2.08 3.65
N ALA A 544 -18.86 1.63 4.87
CA ALA A 544 -17.72 0.76 5.13
C ALA A 544 -17.74 -0.52 4.26
N ILE A 545 -18.92 -1.08 3.98
CA ILE A 545 -19.02 -2.32 3.20
C ILE A 545 -18.74 -2.07 1.73
N ASN A 546 -19.32 -1.02 1.14
CA ASN A 546 -19.00 -0.61 -0.23
C ASN A 546 -17.54 -0.18 -0.38
N ARG A 547 -16.99 0.52 0.62
CA ARG A 547 -15.56 0.89 0.65
C ARG A 547 -14.63 -0.31 0.59
N THR A 548 -14.98 -1.47 1.15
CA THR A 548 -14.15 -2.68 0.98
C THR A 548 -13.93 -3.05 -0.50
N ARG A 549 -14.97 -2.93 -1.35
CA ARG A 549 -14.89 -3.22 -2.79
C ARG A 549 -14.14 -2.14 -3.56
N ILE A 550 -14.45 -0.88 -3.26
CA ILE A 550 -13.82 0.28 -3.91
C ILE A 550 -12.32 0.30 -3.60
N GLN A 551 -11.93 0.17 -2.33
CA GLN A 551 -10.53 0.16 -1.92
C GLN A 551 -9.79 -1.09 -2.42
N TYR A 552 -10.44 -2.27 -2.45
CA TYR A 552 -9.90 -3.48 -3.06
C TYR A 552 -9.53 -3.25 -4.53
N GLY A 553 -10.47 -2.74 -5.34
CA GLY A 553 -10.21 -2.50 -6.76
C GLY A 553 -9.20 -1.39 -7.00
N THR A 554 -9.24 -0.32 -6.20
CA THR A 554 -8.24 0.78 -6.25
C THR A 554 -6.82 0.24 -5.97
N SER A 555 -6.67 -0.74 -5.08
CA SER A 555 -5.37 -1.30 -4.69
C SER A 555 -4.64 -2.08 -5.78
N PHE A 556 -5.28 -2.41 -6.91
CA PHE A 556 -4.59 -3.14 -7.98
C PHE A 556 -3.45 -2.32 -8.60
N PHE A 557 -3.60 -1.00 -8.65
CA PHE A 557 -2.60 -0.08 -9.20
C PHE A 557 -2.12 0.96 -8.20
N TYR A 558 -2.97 1.40 -7.26
CA TYR A 558 -2.65 2.56 -6.44
C TYR A 558 -2.31 2.16 -5.00
N PRO A 559 -1.28 2.79 -4.37
CA PRO A 559 -0.89 2.49 -3.00
C PRO A 559 -1.97 2.93 -2.00
N VAL A 560 -2.07 2.26 -0.85
CA VAL A 560 -3.06 2.58 0.21
C VAL A 560 -2.97 4.03 0.66
N SER A 561 -1.75 4.56 0.78
CA SER A 561 -1.49 5.96 1.16
C SER A 561 -2.15 6.99 0.22
N SER A 562 -2.50 6.60 -1.00
CA SER A 562 -3.16 7.50 -1.95
C SER A 562 -4.69 7.60 -1.77
N MET A 563 -5.30 6.74 -0.94
CA MET A 563 -6.75 6.57 -0.89
C MET A 563 -7.40 7.36 0.27
N GLY A 564 -7.98 8.52 -0.02
CA GLY A 564 -8.78 9.29 0.94
C GLY A 564 -9.95 8.47 1.50
N ALA A 565 -10.00 8.24 2.81
CA ALA A 565 -10.99 7.37 3.45
C ALA A 565 -11.36 7.84 4.86
N HIS A 566 -12.62 8.29 5.03
CA HIS A 566 -13.10 8.83 6.30
C HIS A 566 -14.14 7.93 6.97
N VAL A 567 -14.14 7.97 8.30
CA VAL A 567 -15.23 7.47 9.14
C VAL A 567 -16.37 8.49 9.10
N SER A 568 -17.53 8.08 8.60
CA SER A 568 -18.74 8.92 8.51
C SER A 568 -19.86 8.47 9.45
N ALA A 569 -20.95 9.24 9.50
CA ALA A 569 -22.12 8.96 10.32
C ALA A 569 -22.89 7.72 9.83
N VAL A 570 -23.76 7.17 10.71
CA VAL A 570 -24.72 6.13 10.34
C VAL A 570 -26.13 6.49 10.83
N PRO A 571 -27.22 6.11 10.12
CA PRO A 571 -27.24 5.43 8.83
C PRO A 571 -26.47 6.17 7.75
N ASN A 572 -25.64 5.47 6.97
CA ASN A 572 -24.75 6.09 6.00
C ASN A 572 -25.53 6.95 4.99
N HIS A 573 -25.02 8.14 4.65
CA HIS A 573 -25.78 9.12 3.88
C HIS A 573 -26.05 8.70 2.43
N GLN A 574 -25.20 7.85 1.83
CA GLN A 574 -25.36 7.39 0.44
C GLN A 574 -26.24 6.12 0.32
N THR A 575 -26.21 5.25 1.33
CA THR A 575 -26.81 3.91 1.25
C THR A 575 -27.90 3.63 2.28
N GLY A 576 -27.96 4.39 3.37
CA GLY A 576 -28.80 4.10 4.53
C GLY A 576 -28.35 2.90 5.36
N ARG A 577 -27.21 2.26 5.06
CA ARG A 577 -26.70 1.12 5.83
C ARG A 577 -26.21 1.57 7.20
N VAL A 578 -26.41 0.75 8.22
CA VAL A 578 -25.83 0.93 9.55
C VAL A 578 -24.66 -0.04 9.72
N THR A 579 -23.51 0.47 10.14
CA THR A 579 -22.32 -0.32 10.47
C THR A 579 -21.72 0.18 11.79
N SER A 580 -21.06 -0.70 12.53
CA SER A 580 -20.42 -0.33 13.79
C SER A 580 -19.33 0.74 13.57
N LEU A 581 -19.05 1.57 14.57
CA LEU A 581 -17.98 2.57 14.48
C LEU A 581 -16.62 1.89 14.26
N LYS A 582 -16.42 0.71 14.87
CA LYS A 582 -15.22 -0.12 14.69
C LYS A 582 -15.03 -0.58 13.26
N THR A 583 -16.09 -1.05 12.61
CA THR A 583 -16.06 -1.48 11.21
C THR A 583 -15.71 -0.31 10.28
N ARG A 584 -16.31 0.85 10.52
CA ARG A 584 -15.99 2.09 9.79
C ARG A 584 -14.53 2.49 10.00
N GLY A 585 -14.06 2.49 11.24
CA GLY A 585 -12.67 2.79 11.62
C GLY A 585 -11.66 1.89 10.91
N ILE A 586 -11.78 0.56 11.05
CA ILE A 586 -10.87 -0.40 10.43
C ILE A 586 -10.84 -0.26 8.90
N THR A 587 -12.00 -0.02 8.27
CA THR A 587 -12.08 0.15 6.82
C THR A 587 -11.42 1.46 6.37
N ALA A 588 -11.64 2.56 7.10
CA ALA A 588 -11.05 3.87 6.80
C ALA A 588 -9.53 3.90 7.02
N MET A 589 -8.99 3.08 7.93
CA MET A 589 -7.55 2.92 8.12
C MET A 589 -6.86 2.28 6.91
N ALA A 590 -7.59 1.64 5.99
CA ALA A 590 -7.05 1.21 4.70
C ALA A 590 -7.07 2.35 3.68
N GLY A 591 -6.46 3.46 4.07
CA GLY A 591 -6.42 4.72 3.35
C GLY A 591 -5.77 5.80 4.21
N THR A 592 -6.10 7.06 3.95
CA THR A 592 -5.61 8.22 4.71
C THR A 592 -6.09 8.26 6.16
N PHE A 593 -7.16 7.51 6.47
CA PHE A 593 -7.99 7.71 7.65
C PHE A 593 -8.56 9.15 7.70
N GLY A 594 -9.26 9.47 8.79
CA GLY A 594 -9.95 10.74 8.99
C GLY A 594 -11.42 10.55 9.32
N TYR A 595 -12.12 11.65 9.54
CA TYR A 595 -13.51 11.69 9.99
C TYR A 595 -14.32 12.66 9.14
N GLU A 596 -15.59 12.34 8.92
CA GLU A 596 -16.51 13.20 8.16
C GLU A 596 -17.92 13.07 8.75
N LEU A 597 -18.06 13.57 9.99
CA LEU A 597 -19.28 13.57 10.79
C LEU A 597 -19.17 14.67 11.84
N ASN A 598 -20.27 15.01 12.51
CA ASN A 598 -20.23 15.92 13.65
C ASN A 598 -20.04 15.12 14.97
N PRO A 599 -18.88 15.19 15.65
CA PRO A 599 -18.63 14.42 16.86
C PRO A 599 -19.50 14.85 18.04
N ALA A 600 -20.05 16.08 18.03
CA ALA A 600 -20.94 16.55 19.09
C ALA A 600 -22.23 15.71 19.22
N LEU A 601 -22.60 14.96 18.17
CA LEU A 601 -23.77 14.09 18.14
C LEU A 601 -23.47 12.66 18.63
N LEU A 602 -22.20 12.33 18.85
CA LEU A 602 -21.78 11.00 19.26
C LEU A 602 -21.92 10.81 20.77
N SER A 603 -22.15 9.56 21.17
CA SER A 603 -22.08 9.16 22.57
C SER A 603 -20.65 9.22 23.11
N ASP A 604 -20.50 9.30 24.44
CA ASP A 604 -19.17 9.30 25.08
C ASP A 604 -18.38 8.00 24.79
N GLU A 605 -19.07 6.87 24.61
CA GLU A 605 -18.46 5.60 24.21
C GLU A 605 -17.87 5.68 22.81
N GLU A 606 -18.63 6.21 21.84
CA GLU A 606 -18.14 6.43 20.47
C GLU A 606 -17.00 7.44 20.42
N LYS A 607 -17.06 8.50 21.24
CA LYS A 607 -15.95 9.46 21.38
C LYS A 607 -14.68 8.81 21.91
N GLU A 608 -14.79 7.91 22.89
CA GLU A 608 -13.62 7.16 23.38
C GLU A 608 -13.10 6.18 22.34
N GLU A 609 -13.99 5.53 21.59
CA GLU A 609 -13.60 4.67 20.47
C GLU A 609 -12.82 5.46 19.41
N ILE A 610 -13.22 6.69 19.08
CA ILE A 610 -12.46 7.60 18.20
C ILE A 610 -11.04 7.83 18.74
N ARG A 611 -10.88 8.11 20.05
CA ARG A 611 -9.55 8.32 20.65
C ARG A 611 -8.65 7.10 20.46
N GLU A 612 -9.20 5.90 20.67
CA GLU A 612 -8.47 4.64 20.49
C GLU A 612 -8.17 4.34 19.01
N GLN A 613 -9.09 4.65 18.09
CA GLN A 613 -8.85 4.53 16.66
C GLN A 613 -7.70 5.44 16.21
N ILE A 614 -7.67 6.70 16.65
CA ILE A 614 -6.59 7.65 16.31
C ILE A 614 -5.25 7.16 16.85
N LYS A 615 -5.20 6.69 18.11
CA LYS A 615 -3.97 6.09 18.68
C LYS A 615 -3.51 4.88 17.88
N THR A 616 -4.45 4.03 17.46
CA THR A 616 -4.18 2.83 16.66
C THR A 616 -3.64 3.20 15.28
N PHE A 617 -4.29 4.13 14.58
CA PHE A 617 -3.83 4.58 13.28
C PHE A 617 -2.43 5.19 13.37
N LYS A 618 -2.19 6.13 14.29
CA LYS A 618 -0.86 6.74 14.49
C LYS A 618 0.23 5.71 14.85
N LYS A 619 -0.10 4.62 15.57
CA LYS A 619 0.84 3.52 15.84
C LYS A 619 1.26 2.79 14.56
N TYR A 620 0.34 2.61 13.61
CA TYR A 620 0.54 1.81 12.41
C TYR A 620 0.62 2.60 11.11
N GLU A 621 0.53 3.92 11.14
CA GLU A 621 0.39 4.78 9.96
C GLU A 621 1.48 4.52 8.92
N MET A 622 2.75 4.49 9.34
CA MET A 622 3.86 4.19 8.44
C MET A 622 3.82 2.76 7.91
N LEU A 623 3.36 1.79 8.71
CA LEU A 623 3.18 0.42 8.25
C LEU A 623 2.05 0.31 7.21
N ILE A 624 0.96 1.06 7.39
CA ILE A 624 -0.17 1.12 6.46
C ILE A 624 0.26 1.79 5.15
N ASN A 625 0.99 2.91 5.25
CA ASN A 625 1.35 3.75 4.11
C ASN A 625 2.53 3.22 3.30
N GLU A 626 3.57 2.68 3.95
CA GLU A 626 4.82 2.23 3.30
C GLU A 626 4.98 0.71 3.26
N GLY A 627 4.17 -0.03 4.01
CA GLY A 627 4.22 -1.48 4.04
C GLY A 627 3.75 -2.10 2.71
N THR A 628 4.35 -3.24 2.36
CA THR A 628 3.91 -4.07 1.25
C THR A 628 2.47 -4.54 1.51
N TYR A 629 1.55 -4.13 0.64
CA TYR A 629 0.12 -4.39 0.78
C TYR A 629 -0.29 -5.73 0.16
N TRP A 630 -1.10 -6.51 0.85
CA TRP A 630 -1.61 -7.79 0.36
C TRP A 630 -3.13 -7.83 0.44
N ARG A 631 -3.77 -8.12 -0.70
CA ARG A 631 -5.17 -8.56 -0.73
C ARG A 631 -5.21 -10.02 -0.30
N LEU A 632 -5.95 -10.33 0.77
CA LEU A 632 -6.04 -11.69 1.31
C LEU A 632 -7.30 -12.42 0.84
N THR A 633 -8.38 -11.68 0.58
CA THR A 633 -9.64 -12.19 0.04
C THR A 633 -10.26 -11.17 -0.92
N SER A 634 -11.19 -11.62 -1.77
CA SER A 634 -11.97 -10.80 -2.69
C SER A 634 -13.35 -10.46 -2.10
N PRO A 635 -13.69 -9.17 -1.89
CA PRO A 635 -15.01 -8.77 -1.37
C PRO A 635 -16.18 -8.94 -2.35
N PHE A 636 -15.90 -9.49 -3.54
CA PHE A 636 -16.90 -9.83 -4.56
C PHE A 636 -17.35 -11.29 -4.46
N GLU A 637 -16.52 -12.16 -3.87
CA GLU A 637 -16.71 -13.62 -3.91
C GLU A 637 -16.66 -14.25 -2.52
N ASP A 638 -15.83 -13.71 -1.61
CA ASP A 638 -15.55 -14.32 -0.32
C ASP A 638 -16.43 -13.79 0.81
N GLU A 639 -16.48 -14.55 1.90
CA GLU A 639 -17.24 -14.25 3.12
C GLU A 639 -16.75 -13.01 3.88
N VAL A 640 -15.50 -12.61 3.61
CA VAL A 640 -14.82 -11.50 4.29
C VAL A 640 -14.05 -10.67 3.27
N ALA A 641 -13.91 -9.38 3.55
CA ALA A 641 -12.88 -8.54 2.96
C ALA A 641 -11.68 -8.50 3.90
N ALA A 642 -10.54 -9.05 3.47
CA ALA A 642 -9.33 -9.12 4.27
C ALA A 642 -8.12 -8.60 3.50
N TRP A 643 -7.30 -7.82 4.19
CA TRP A 643 -6.06 -7.27 3.66
C TRP A 643 -5.01 -7.16 4.76
N MET A 644 -3.74 -6.98 4.39
CA MET A 644 -2.68 -6.71 5.34
C MET A 644 -1.58 -5.83 4.77
N SER A 645 -0.88 -5.12 5.63
CA SER A 645 0.37 -4.43 5.30
C SER A 645 1.52 -5.07 6.06
N VAL A 646 2.62 -5.34 5.35
CA VAL A 646 3.85 -5.94 5.90
C VAL A 646 5.00 -4.96 5.72
N SER A 647 5.73 -4.68 6.80
CA SER A 647 6.97 -3.89 6.75
C SER A 647 7.97 -4.44 5.73
N ARG A 648 8.81 -3.59 5.13
CA ARG A 648 9.86 -4.02 4.19
C ARG A 648 10.82 -5.06 4.80
N ALA A 649 11.11 -4.93 6.10
CA ALA A 649 11.94 -5.87 6.85
C ALA A 649 11.22 -7.19 7.23
N LYS A 650 9.92 -7.29 6.95
CA LYS A 650 9.02 -8.39 7.32
C LYS A 650 8.96 -8.65 8.82
N ASP A 651 9.34 -7.68 9.64
CA ASP A 651 9.38 -7.78 11.10
C ASP A 651 8.05 -7.35 11.75
N ARG A 652 7.21 -6.62 11.02
CA ARG A 652 5.87 -6.21 11.45
C ARG A 652 4.83 -6.45 10.37
N ALA A 653 3.63 -6.85 10.79
CA ALA A 653 2.46 -6.92 9.93
C ALA A 653 1.18 -6.47 10.66
N LEU A 654 0.27 -5.87 9.92
CA LEU A 654 -1.06 -5.48 10.37
C LEU A 654 -2.10 -6.09 9.43
N VAL A 655 -2.97 -6.94 9.97
CA VAL A 655 -4.02 -7.64 9.23
C VAL A 655 -5.36 -7.03 9.62
N SER A 656 -6.17 -6.66 8.62
CA SER A 656 -7.52 -6.15 8.80
C SER A 656 -8.52 -7.05 8.10
N VAL A 657 -9.65 -7.30 8.74
CA VAL A 657 -10.69 -8.19 8.25
C VAL A 657 -12.06 -7.60 8.54
N VAL A 658 -12.94 -7.57 7.54
CA VAL A 658 -14.35 -7.18 7.66
C VAL A 658 -15.21 -8.35 7.18
N ARG A 659 -16.11 -8.86 8.02
CA ARG A 659 -17.08 -9.87 7.59
C ARG A 659 -18.14 -9.23 6.69
N LEU A 660 -18.52 -9.90 5.61
CA LEU A 660 -19.48 -9.37 4.64
C LEU A 660 -20.86 -10.04 4.74
N TYR A 661 -20.92 -11.22 5.34
CA TYR A 661 -22.15 -11.99 5.54
C TYR A 661 -22.25 -12.52 6.97
N ALA A 662 -23.47 -12.79 7.41
CA ALA A 662 -23.76 -13.40 8.69
C ALA A 662 -24.87 -14.45 8.53
N GLU A 663 -24.61 -15.65 9.05
CA GLU A 663 -25.59 -16.74 9.10
C GLU A 663 -25.59 -17.42 10.48
N ALA A 664 -26.70 -18.08 10.82
CA ALA A 664 -26.78 -18.87 12.05
C ALA A 664 -25.90 -20.13 11.94
N ASN A 665 -25.32 -20.57 13.06
CA ASN A 665 -24.41 -21.72 13.09
C ASN A 665 -23.25 -21.59 12.08
N ALA A 666 -22.70 -20.36 11.98
CA ALA A 666 -21.63 -20.04 11.05
C ALA A 666 -20.45 -21.01 11.19
N ALA A 667 -19.85 -21.36 10.05
CA ALA A 667 -18.61 -22.11 10.02
C ALA A 667 -17.43 -21.29 10.58
N ALA A 668 -16.39 -21.97 11.06
CA ALA A 668 -15.13 -21.33 11.39
C ALA A 668 -14.51 -20.73 10.11
N CYS A 669 -14.22 -19.43 10.14
CA CYS A 669 -13.60 -18.72 9.03
C CYS A 669 -12.12 -18.49 9.34
N TYR A 670 -11.25 -18.72 8.36
CA TYR A 670 -9.80 -18.56 8.50
C TYR A 670 -9.29 -17.55 7.48
N VAL A 671 -8.36 -16.69 7.91
CA VAL A 671 -7.66 -15.75 7.01
C VAL A 671 -6.20 -16.16 6.92
N LYS A 672 -5.77 -16.52 5.71
CA LYS A 672 -4.37 -16.89 5.41
C LYS A 672 -3.57 -15.63 5.11
N LEU A 673 -2.47 -15.44 5.83
CA LEU A 673 -1.61 -14.28 5.66
C LEU A 673 -0.65 -14.45 4.47
N LYS A 674 0.05 -13.37 4.10
CA LYS A 674 1.02 -13.33 3.01
C LYS A 674 2.22 -12.44 3.36
N GLY A 675 3.30 -12.57 2.59
CA GLY A 675 4.46 -11.67 2.67
C GLY A 675 5.37 -11.84 3.90
N LEU A 676 5.10 -12.80 4.78
CA LEU A 676 5.90 -13.06 5.98
C LEU A 676 7.12 -13.94 5.68
N GLU A 677 8.12 -13.94 6.58
CA GLU A 677 9.24 -14.86 6.53
C GLU A 677 8.83 -16.23 7.09
N SER A 678 8.99 -17.30 6.30
CA SER A 678 8.41 -18.63 6.61
C SER A 678 8.88 -19.19 7.95
N ASP A 679 10.18 -19.10 8.21
CA ASP A 679 10.83 -19.79 9.33
C ASP A 679 10.87 -18.92 10.60
N ALA A 680 10.50 -17.65 10.47
CA ALA A 680 10.46 -16.72 11.57
C ALA A 680 9.25 -16.95 12.48
N VAL A 681 9.42 -16.69 13.77
CA VAL A 681 8.35 -16.71 14.77
C VAL A 681 7.80 -15.30 14.97
N TYR A 682 6.49 -15.16 14.85
CA TYR A 682 5.74 -13.92 15.06
C TYR A 682 4.86 -14.04 16.30
N ILE A 683 4.80 -12.98 17.11
CA ILE A 683 3.85 -12.84 18.21
C ILE A 683 2.68 -11.95 17.78
N GLU A 684 1.45 -12.39 18.04
CA GLU A 684 0.25 -11.55 17.87
C GLU A 684 0.06 -10.70 19.14
N GLU A 685 0.04 -9.37 19.00
CA GLU A 685 0.15 -8.45 20.14
C GLU A 685 -1.04 -8.51 21.11
N ASN A 686 -2.25 -8.83 20.64
CA ASN A 686 -3.45 -8.81 21.48
C ASN A 686 -3.58 -10.06 22.35
N THR A 687 -3.21 -11.22 21.82
CA THR A 687 -3.35 -12.53 22.48
C THR A 687 -2.04 -13.03 23.08
N GLY A 688 -0.89 -12.54 22.60
CA GLY A 688 0.44 -13.04 22.95
C GLY A 688 0.77 -14.41 22.36
N MET A 689 -0.10 -14.95 21.49
CA MET A 689 0.09 -16.22 20.81
C MET A 689 1.23 -16.11 19.78
N GLN A 690 1.99 -17.18 19.62
CA GLN A 690 3.12 -17.24 18.70
C GLN A 690 2.84 -18.21 17.56
N TYR A 691 3.29 -17.82 16.37
CA TYR A 691 3.12 -18.59 15.14
C TYR A 691 4.38 -18.49 14.29
N THR A 692 4.71 -19.54 13.55
CA THR A 692 5.67 -19.40 12.46
C THR A 692 5.00 -18.65 11.29
N GLY A 693 5.78 -17.90 10.51
CA GLY A 693 5.27 -17.26 9.31
C GLY A 693 4.67 -18.28 8.33
N ALA A 694 5.28 -19.48 8.23
CA ALA A 694 4.74 -20.58 7.45
C ALA A 694 3.35 -21.03 7.92
N ALA A 695 3.09 -21.12 9.23
CA ALA A 695 1.77 -21.48 9.75
C ALA A 695 0.72 -20.40 9.39
N LEU A 696 1.07 -19.13 9.59
CA LEU A 696 0.21 -17.99 9.26
C LEU A 696 -0.14 -17.94 7.77
N MET A 697 0.80 -18.28 6.88
CA MET A 697 0.58 -18.23 5.43
C MET A 697 -0.16 -19.47 4.87
N ASN A 698 0.00 -20.64 5.50
CA ASN A 698 -0.59 -21.89 4.99
C ASN A 698 -1.91 -22.27 5.65
N ALA A 699 -2.00 -22.15 6.98
CA ALA A 699 -3.19 -22.45 7.76
C ALA A 699 -4.04 -21.20 8.04
N GLY A 700 -3.38 -20.05 8.21
CA GLY A 700 -4.05 -18.80 8.59
C GLY A 700 -4.39 -18.73 10.07
N ILE A 701 -5.19 -17.73 10.42
CA ILE A 701 -5.73 -17.53 11.76
C ILE A 701 -7.25 -17.72 11.76
N PRO A 702 -7.82 -18.41 12.76
CA PRO A 702 -9.27 -18.48 12.92
C PRO A 702 -9.79 -17.12 13.36
N LEU A 703 -10.83 -16.63 12.68
CA LEU A 703 -11.54 -15.43 13.11
C LEU A 703 -12.45 -15.76 14.30
N PRO A 704 -12.61 -14.82 15.26
CA PRO A 704 -13.68 -14.91 16.24
C PRO A 704 -15.04 -15.11 15.56
N PHE A 705 -15.92 -15.88 16.20
CA PHE A 705 -17.31 -16.01 15.74
C PHE A 705 -18.02 -14.67 15.91
N ALA A 706 -18.62 -14.19 14.82
CA ALA A 706 -19.35 -12.93 14.85
C ALA A 706 -20.65 -13.06 15.64
N THR A 707 -20.94 -12.05 16.42
CA THR A 707 -22.22 -11.90 17.15
C THR A 707 -23.13 -10.85 16.51
N LYS A 708 -22.58 -10.01 15.62
CA LYS A 708 -23.27 -8.97 14.86
C LYS A 708 -22.85 -9.00 13.40
N GLU A 709 -23.73 -8.48 12.53
CA GLU A 709 -23.42 -8.31 11.11
C GLU A 709 -22.27 -7.32 10.91
N TYR A 710 -21.45 -7.55 9.89
CA TYR A 710 -20.34 -6.68 9.51
C TYR A 710 -19.26 -6.44 10.56
N GLU A 711 -19.07 -7.36 11.51
CA GLU A 711 -17.97 -7.26 12.48
C GLU A 711 -16.60 -7.20 11.77
N ALA A 712 -15.71 -6.37 12.33
CA ALA A 712 -14.36 -6.18 11.85
C ALA A 712 -13.31 -6.45 12.93
N TYR A 713 -12.16 -6.95 12.49
CA TYR A 713 -11.04 -7.38 13.33
C TYR A 713 -9.73 -6.83 12.78
N GLN A 714 -8.79 -6.58 13.68
CA GLN A 714 -7.45 -6.14 13.34
C GLN A 714 -6.44 -6.88 14.22
N PHE A 715 -5.42 -7.46 13.59
CA PHE A 715 -4.40 -8.28 14.25
C PHE A 715 -3.03 -7.69 13.93
N SER A 716 -2.17 -7.52 14.93
CA SER A 716 -0.79 -7.06 14.72
C SER A 716 0.21 -8.12 15.10
N PHE A 717 1.17 -8.35 14.22
CA PHE A 717 2.20 -9.35 14.35
C PHE A 717 3.57 -8.70 14.39
N ILE A 718 4.42 -9.13 15.34
CA ILE A 718 5.81 -8.69 15.47
C ILE A 718 6.72 -9.92 15.43
N ARG A 719 7.76 -9.89 14.60
CA ARG A 719 8.78 -10.94 14.51
C ARG A 719 9.67 -10.91 15.75
N LEU A 720 9.92 -12.08 16.34
CA LEU A 720 10.79 -12.24 17.51
C LEU A 720 12.26 -12.42 17.08
N ASP A 721 12.89 -11.33 16.66
CA ASP A 721 14.27 -11.34 16.14
C ASP A 721 15.30 -11.80 17.16
N GLU A 722 15.13 -11.38 18.42
CA GLU A 722 16.00 -11.78 19.53
C GLU A 722 15.99 -13.29 19.75
N ALA A 723 14.87 -13.97 19.50
CA ALA A 723 14.78 -15.43 19.65
C ALA A 723 15.60 -16.15 18.56
N LYS A 724 15.59 -15.65 17.32
CA LYS A 724 16.42 -16.21 16.24
C LYS A 724 17.91 -15.98 16.50
N LYS A 725 18.28 -14.77 16.89
CA LYS A 725 19.68 -14.43 17.25
C LYS A 725 20.17 -15.30 18.41
N LEU A 726 19.33 -15.48 19.43
CA LEU A 726 19.63 -16.35 20.56
C LEU A 726 19.82 -17.80 20.13
N TYR A 727 18.94 -18.32 19.28
CA TYR A 727 19.08 -19.64 18.71
C TYR A 727 20.41 -19.83 17.98
N ASP A 728 20.78 -18.88 17.11
CA ASP A 728 22.03 -18.95 16.34
C ASP A 728 23.26 -18.91 17.26
N GLU A 729 23.23 -18.07 18.30
CA GLU A 729 24.32 -17.99 19.28
C GLU A 729 24.44 -19.28 20.11
N ILE A 730 23.31 -19.83 20.55
CA ILE A 730 23.27 -21.14 21.22
C ILE A 730 23.84 -22.24 20.32
N LYS A 731 23.55 -22.23 19.01
CA LYS A 731 24.12 -23.21 18.07
C LYS A 731 25.62 -23.06 17.91
N LYS A 732 26.16 -21.84 17.87
CA LYS A 732 27.61 -21.59 17.87
C LYS A 732 28.25 -22.10 19.16
N VAL A 733 27.68 -21.77 20.31
CA VAL A 733 28.10 -22.26 21.62
C VAL A 733 28.10 -23.79 21.68
N CYS A 734 27.03 -24.43 21.22
CA CYS A 734 26.94 -25.89 21.14
C CYS A 734 28.00 -26.51 20.21
N GLY A 735 28.33 -25.83 19.11
CA GLY A 735 29.41 -26.22 18.20
C GLY A 735 30.79 -26.12 18.85
N ASN A 736 31.05 -25.04 19.57
CA ASN A 736 32.29 -24.83 20.33
C ASN A 736 32.43 -25.82 21.49
N LEU A 737 31.33 -26.20 22.13
CA LEU A 737 31.26 -27.28 23.13
C LEU A 737 31.59 -28.67 22.57
N LYS A 738 31.68 -28.84 21.24
CA LYS A 738 32.23 -30.05 20.59
C LYS A 738 33.74 -29.96 20.30
N LEU A 739 34.34 -28.77 20.37
CA LEU A 739 35.76 -28.51 20.06
C LEU A 739 36.65 -28.43 21.32
N SER A 740 36.08 -28.26 22.52
CA SER A 740 36.82 -28.23 23.78
C SER A 740 36.77 -29.57 24.51
N GLU A 741 37.94 -30.21 24.58
CA GLU A 741 38.36 -31.32 25.45
C GLU A 741 38.13 -32.77 24.98
N ALA A 742 39.27 -33.38 24.64
CA ALA A 742 39.65 -34.78 24.79
C ALA A 742 38.60 -35.73 25.38
N ASP A 743 37.93 -36.48 24.51
CA ASP A 743 37.57 -37.87 24.79
C ASP A 743 37.64 -38.70 23.51
N THR A 744 38.43 -39.77 23.62
CA THR A 744 38.70 -40.77 22.61
C THR A 744 37.50 -41.69 22.35
N ALA A 745 37.41 -42.19 21.11
CA ALA A 745 36.78 -43.43 20.63
C ALA A 745 35.73 -44.13 21.53
N ASP A 746 34.54 -44.36 20.94
CA ASP A 746 33.36 -45.07 21.47
C ASP A 746 32.36 -44.28 22.35
N SER A 747 31.71 -43.26 21.78
CA SER A 747 30.24 -43.13 21.91
C SER A 747 29.68 -42.12 20.89
N ALA A 748 28.92 -42.60 19.92
CA ALA A 748 27.94 -41.77 19.22
C ALA A 748 26.72 -41.51 20.15
N SER A 749 26.95 -41.00 21.37
CA SER A 749 25.91 -40.84 22.39
C SER A 749 25.17 -39.51 22.25
N ASP A 750 23.84 -39.59 22.32
CA ASP A 750 22.87 -38.49 22.45
C ASP A 750 23.20 -37.52 23.60
N LYS A 751 24.12 -36.57 23.38
CA LYS A 751 24.42 -35.52 24.35
C LYS A 751 23.20 -34.63 24.52
N ARG A 752 22.56 -34.72 25.70
CA ARG A 752 21.43 -33.87 26.13
C ARG A 752 21.94 -32.56 26.73
N ILE A 753 21.33 -31.44 26.34
CA ILE A 753 21.76 -30.08 26.70
C ILE A 753 20.66 -29.41 27.53
N VAL A 754 21.06 -28.77 28.63
CA VAL A 754 20.16 -27.95 29.46
C VAL A 754 20.46 -26.47 29.24
N ILE A 755 19.46 -25.73 28.78
CA ILE A 755 19.51 -24.28 28.58
C ILE A 755 18.63 -23.66 29.65
N SER A 756 19.16 -22.73 30.45
CA SER A 756 18.32 -21.97 31.37
C SER A 756 18.08 -20.57 30.84
N ILE A 757 16.84 -20.15 30.72
CA ILE A 757 16.47 -18.78 30.34
C ILE A 757 15.94 -18.08 31.59
N TYR A 758 16.65 -17.06 32.05
CA TYR A 758 16.31 -16.36 33.28
C TYR A 758 16.40 -14.85 33.19
N GLY A 759 15.74 -14.16 34.12
CA GLY A 759 15.54 -12.72 34.07
C GLY A 759 14.34 -12.30 34.92
N GLY A 760 14.10 -10.99 35.01
CA GLY A 760 13.02 -10.42 35.82
C GLY A 760 11.64 -10.93 35.45
N SER A 761 10.67 -10.79 36.35
CA SER A 761 9.27 -11.08 35.99
C SER A 761 8.85 -10.17 34.82
N GLY A 762 8.22 -10.75 33.79
CA GLY A 762 7.82 -9.99 32.60
C GLY A 762 8.96 -9.65 31.62
N SER A 763 10.19 -10.16 31.81
CA SER A 763 11.31 -9.99 30.87
C SER A 763 11.13 -10.69 29.51
N GLY A 764 10.13 -11.58 29.39
CA GLY A 764 9.86 -12.32 28.15
C GLY A 764 10.34 -13.76 28.14
N LYS A 765 10.79 -14.33 29.27
CA LYS A 765 11.30 -15.71 29.38
C LYS A 765 10.44 -16.74 28.67
N THR A 766 9.17 -16.84 29.05
CA THR A 766 8.22 -17.80 28.45
C THR A 766 8.07 -17.58 26.95
N THR A 767 8.03 -16.32 26.51
CA THR A 767 7.93 -15.95 25.09
C THR A 767 9.16 -16.43 24.32
N ILE A 768 10.36 -16.14 24.81
CA ILE A 768 11.63 -16.54 24.19
C ILE A 768 11.82 -18.06 24.24
N ALA A 769 11.45 -18.72 25.34
CA ALA A 769 11.55 -20.16 25.49
C ALA A 769 10.68 -20.90 24.46
N ALA A 770 9.44 -20.46 24.26
CA ALA A 770 8.54 -21.02 23.25
C ALA A 770 9.07 -20.80 21.82
N ALA A 771 9.53 -19.58 21.50
CA ALA A 771 10.12 -19.29 20.19
C ALA A 771 11.39 -20.11 19.94
N LEU A 772 12.25 -20.25 20.95
CA LEU A 772 13.48 -21.03 20.88
C LEU A 772 13.19 -22.52 20.70
N GLN A 773 12.19 -23.06 21.40
CA GLN A 773 11.70 -24.42 21.19
C GLN A 773 11.29 -24.62 19.73
N GLN A 774 10.55 -23.67 19.14
CA GLN A 774 10.13 -23.76 17.74
C GLN A 774 11.32 -23.79 16.78
N TYR A 775 12.35 -22.97 17.00
CA TYR A 775 13.57 -23.02 16.17
C TYR A 775 14.32 -24.35 16.29
N PHE A 776 14.40 -24.95 17.49
CA PHE A 776 14.97 -26.29 17.64
C PHE A 776 14.15 -27.35 16.90
N LEU A 777 12.81 -27.29 16.98
CA LEU A 777 11.94 -28.22 16.28
C LEU A 777 12.07 -28.10 14.76
N ASN A 778 12.17 -26.88 14.22
CA ASN A 778 12.41 -26.64 12.78
C ASN A 778 13.73 -27.28 12.30
N ASP A 779 14.75 -27.31 13.16
CA ASP A 779 16.05 -27.96 12.92
C ASP A 779 16.04 -29.47 13.26
N ASN A 780 14.86 -30.09 13.39
CA ASN A 780 14.67 -31.49 13.78
C ASN A 780 15.37 -31.87 15.11
N THR A 781 15.50 -30.90 16.03
CA THR A 781 16.04 -31.10 17.37
C THR A 781 14.90 -31.12 18.38
N ALA A 782 14.55 -32.30 18.89
CA ALA A 782 13.47 -32.43 19.85
C ALA A 782 13.83 -31.75 21.19
N CYS A 783 12.92 -30.92 21.67
CA CYS A 783 13.14 -30.02 22.81
C CYS A 783 11.93 -30.00 23.74
N TYR A 784 12.17 -29.93 25.04
CA TYR A 784 11.15 -29.79 26.08
C TYR A 784 11.35 -28.47 26.85
N VAL A 785 10.26 -27.78 27.18
CA VAL A 785 10.30 -26.55 27.99
C VAL A 785 9.77 -26.88 29.38
N LEU A 786 10.60 -26.66 30.39
CA LEU A 786 10.30 -26.85 31.81
C LEU A 786 10.14 -25.48 32.48
N THR A 787 9.06 -25.29 33.23
CA THR A 787 8.85 -24.07 34.01
C THR A 787 9.43 -24.23 35.41
N GLY A 788 10.27 -23.28 35.81
CA GLY A 788 10.84 -23.27 37.15
C GLY A 788 9.85 -22.86 38.25
N ASP A 789 8.67 -22.36 37.89
CA ASP A 789 7.64 -21.94 38.85
C ASP A 789 7.04 -23.12 39.64
N ASN A 790 7.36 -24.36 39.26
CA ASN A 790 6.96 -25.57 39.99
C ASN A 790 7.83 -25.88 41.23
N TYR A 791 8.99 -25.24 41.38
CA TYR A 791 10.00 -25.63 42.38
C TYR A 791 10.04 -24.82 43.70
N PRO A 792 9.18 -23.84 44.00
CA PRO A 792 9.00 -23.39 45.38
C PRO A 792 8.61 -24.55 46.32
N HIS A 793 8.90 -24.42 47.61
CA HIS A 793 8.43 -25.38 48.63
C HIS A 793 6.92 -25.29 48.86
N ARG A 794 6.31 -24.16 48.55
CA ARG A 794 4.90 -23.83 48.81
C ARG A 794 4.24 -23.29 47.55
N ILE A 795 2.93 -23.53 47.42
CA ILE A 795 2.11 -22.93 46.36
C ILE A 795 2.17 -21.39 46.41
N PRO A 796 1.90 -20.66 45.31
CA PRO A 796 2.12 -19.21 45.23
C PRO A 796 1.54 -18.40 46.39
N MET A 797 0.27 -18.61 46.73
CA MET A 797 -0.41 -17.89 47.82
C MET A 797 0.29 -18.10 49.17
N ARG A 798 0.60 -19.36 49.52
CA ARG A 798 1.29 -19.72 50.77
C ARG A 798 2.73 -19.26 50.79
N ASN A 799 3.38 -19.18 49.63
CA ASN A 799 4.73 -18.66 49.52
C ASN A 799 4.76 -17.15 49.77
N ASP A 800 3.77 -16.40 49.29
CA ASP A 800 3.64 -14.97 49.56
C ASP A 800 3.28 -14.67 51.04
N GLU A 801 2.42 -15.48 51.66
CA GLU A 801 2.18 -15.43 53.11
C GLU A 801 3.48 -15.64 53.90
N GLU A 802 4.29 -16.63 53.52
CA GLU A 802 5.55 -16.93 54.18
C GLU A 802 6.59 -15.82 53.98
N ARG A 803 6.68 -15.25 52.78
CA ARG A 803 7.54 -14.08 52.52
C ARG A 803 7.17 -12.93 53.45
N LEU A 804 5.89 -12.67 53.65
CA LEU A 804 5.41 -11.62 54.56
C LEU A 804 5.73 -11.95 56.02
N ASN A 805 5.56 -13.21 56.45
CA ASN A 805 5.93 -13.65 57.79
C ASN A 805 7.43 -13.43 58.07
N VAL A 806 8.29 -13.88 57.16
CA VAL A 806 9.75 -13.71 57.28
C VAL A 806 10.12 -12.22 57.37
N TYR A 807 9.48 -11.37 56.56
CA TYR A 807 9.69 -9.93 56.60
C TYR A 807 9.23 -9.30 57.92
N ASN A 808 8.07 -9.72 58.45
CA ASN A 808 7.57 -9.23 59.73
C ASN A 808 8.44 -9.66 60.91
N GLU A 809 9.02 -10.86 60.86
CA GLU A 809 9.86 -11.41 61.93
C GLU A 809 11.28 -10.85 61.92
N SER A 810 11.89 -10.76 60.73
CA SER A 810 13.33 -10.56 60.58
C SER A 810 13.70 -9.35 59.70
N GLY A 811 12.70 -8.56 59.32
CA GLY A 811 12.87 -7.39 58.46
C GLY A 811 13.39 -7.74 57.08
N GLU A 812 13.94 -6.72 56.41
CA GLU A 812 14.43 -6.82 55.05
C GLU A 812 15.61 -7.80 54.89
N ASP A 813 16.55 -7.81 55.85
CA ASP A 813 17.70 -8.71 55.79
C ASP A 813 17.30 -10.18 55.89
N GLY A 814 16.28 -10.47 56.70
CA GLY A 814 15.67 -11.80 56.77
C GLY A 814 15.04 -12.22 55.44
N LEU A 815 14.27 -11.32 54.82
CA LEU A 815 13.64 -11.55 53.52
C LEU A 815 14.70 -11.73 52.40
N ARG A 816 15.74 -10.90 52.39
CA ARG A 816 16.89 -11.00 51.47
C ARG A 816 17.60 -12.36 51.62
N GLY A 817 17.70 -12.87 52.85
CA GLY A 817 18.26 -14.20 53.16
C GLY A 817 17.32 -15.39 52.90
N TYR A 818 16.06 -15.15 52.53
CA TYR A 818 15.05 -16.18 52.22
C TYR A 818 14.81 -16.29 50.70
N LEU A 819 14.56 -15.17 50.02
CA LEU A 819 14.14 -15.14 48.62
C LEU A 819 15.14 -15.86 47.67
N GLY A 820 14.70 -16.73 46.78
CA GLY A 820 15.56 -17.45 45.81
C GLY A 820 16.65 -18.33 46.44
N THR A 821 16.56 -18.65 47.73
CA THR A 821 17.49 -19.56 48.42
C THR A 821 16.86 -20.94 48.61
N PRO A 822 17.62 -21.97 49.03
CA PRO A 822 17.08 -23.29 49.35
C PRO A 822 15.99 -23.30 50.44
N LYS A 823 15.83 -22.20 51.20
CA LYS A 823 14.75 -22.05 52.20
C LYS A 823 13.38 -21.78 51.55
N GLU A 824 13.37 -21.13 50.38
CA GLU A 824 12.16 -20.84 49.62
C GLU A 824 11.94 -21.88 48.51
N ILE A 825 13.02 -22.30 47.87
CA ILE A 825 13.02 -23.07 46.63
C ILE A 825 13.62 -24.47 46.85
N ASP A 826 12.98 -25.49 46.29
CA ASP A 826 13.42 -26.87 46.29
C ASP A 826 14.44 -27.13 45.17
N PHE A 827 15.65 -26.59 45.34
CA PHE A 827 16.74 -26.78 44.38
C PHE A 827 17.18 -28.25 44.25
N ASP A 828 17.06 -29.05 45.32
CA ASP A 828 17.43 -30.47 45.29
C ASP A 828 16.57 -31.25 44.29
N ARG A 829 15.27 -30.93 44.23
CA ARG A 829 14.35 -31.56 43.27
C ARG A 829 14.69 -31.23 41.81
N ILE A 830 14.78 -29.96 41.45
CA ILE A 830 15.11 -29.56 40.06
C ILE A 830 16.50 -30.07 39.65
N ASN A 831 17.49 -30.00 40.55
CA ASN A 831 18.83 -30.52 40.27
C ASN A 831 18.84 -32.02 40.01
N LYS A 832 18.01 -32.80 40.73
CA LYS A 832 17.83 -34.22 40.47
C LYS A 832 17.26 -34.45 39.06
N GLU A 833 16.19 -33.75 38.69
CA GLU A 833 15.54 -33.89 37.39
C GLU A 833 16.48 -33.50 36.23
N LEU A 834 17.23 -32.39 36.35
CA LEU A 834 18.24 -31.99 35.37
C LEU A 834 19.37 -33.04 35.26
N SER A 835 19.79 -33.63 36.39
CA SER A 835 20.82 -34.68 36.38
C SER A 835 20.32 -35.98 35.71
N GLU A 836 19.07 -36.37 35.95
CA GLU A 836 18.45 -37.53 35.32
C GLU A 836 18.30 -37.32 33.81
N PHE A 837 17.93 -36.12 33.37
CA PHE A 837 17.86 -35.76 31.96
C PHE A 837 19.23 -35.88 31.29
N LYS A 838 20.28 -35.30 31.88
CA LYS A 838 21.66 -35.37 31.35
C LYS A 838 22.25 -36.77 31.37
N ALA A 839 21.83 -37.62 32.31
CA ALA A 839 22.21 -39.03 32.34
C ALA A 839 21.54 -39.87 31.24
N GLY A 840 20.67 -39.28 30.41
CA GLY A 840 19.99 -39.97 29.31
C GLY A 840 18.76 -40.77 29.73
N LYS A 841 18.19 -40.50 30.92
CA LYS A 841 16.99 -41.21 31.40
C LYS A 841 15.76 -40.77 30.60
N ASP A 842 15.02 -41.72 30.04
CA ASP A 842 13.86 -41.41 29.20
C ASP A 842 12.62 -41.04 30.01
N ILE A 843 12.33 -41.72 31.11
CA ILE A 843 11.19 -41.37 31.97
C ILE A 843 11.69 -40.64 33.21
N ILE A 844 11.28 -39.39 33.37
CA ILE A 844 11.64 -38.55 34.52
C ILE A 844 10.36 -38.08 35.18
N GLU A 845 10.30 -38.22 36.51
CA GLU A 845 9.19 -37.69 37.30
C GLU A 845 9.37 -36.17 37.43
N ILE A 846 8.44 -35.39 36.91
CA ILE A 846 8.47 -33.92 36.94
C ILE A 846 7.47 -33.42 37.99
N LYS A 847 7.92 -32.47 38.83
CA LYS A 847 7.06 -31.78 39.78
C LYS A 847 6.16 -30.77 39.05
N HIS A 848 4.87 -30.79 39.34
CA HIS A 848 3.91 -29.78 38.93
C HIS A 848 3.34 -29.07 40.16
N MET A 849 3.16 -27.75 40.06
CA MET A 849 2.57 -26.93 41.12
C MET A 849 1.40 -26.12 40.56
N GLY A 850 0.21 -26.33 41.12
CA GLY A 850 -0.96 -25.50 40.87
C GLY A 850 -1.04 -24.32 41.83
N ARG A 851 -2.26 -23.86 42.10
CA ARG A 851 -2.50 -22.62 42.87
C ARG A 851 -3.26 -22.84 44.15
N GLU A 852 -3.90 -23.99 44.32
CA GLU A 852 -4.72 -24.30 45.49
C GLU A 852 -3.99 -25.25 46.46
N ASP A 853 -4.41 -25.24 47.73
CA ASP A 853 -3.84 -26.12 48.75
C ASP A 853 -4.09 -27.60 48.34
N GLY A 854 -3.00 -28.35 48.13
CA GLY A 854 -3.05 -29.73 47.65
C GLY A 854 -2.68 -29.92 46.17
N ASP A 855 -2.50 -28.85 45.39
CA ASP A 855 -2.07 -28.90 43.98
C ASP A 855 -0.55 -29.07 43.82
N ILE A 856 0.05 -30.10 44.44
CA ILE A 856 1.41 -30.52 44.09
C ILE A 856 1.33 -31.96 43.62
N SER A 857 1.58 -32.17 42.33
CA SER A 857 1.61 -33.49 41.70
C SER A 857 2.99 -33.80 41.14
N TYR A 858 3.20 -35.08 40.84
CA TYR A 858 4.42 -35.61 40.26
C TYR A 858 4.00 -36.54 39.13
N ASP A 859 4.39 -36.18 37.91
CA ASP A 859 3.96 -36.88 36.71
C ASP A 859 5.18 -37.45 35.97
N GLU A 860 5.11 -38.72 35.56
CA GLU A 860 6.14 -39.34 34.72
C GLU A 860 6.07 -38.72 33.31
N THR A 861 7.13 -38.01 32.93
CA THR A 861 7.27 -37.38 31.61
C THR A 861 8.26 -38.16 30.76
N ASP A 862 7.88 -38.42 29.51
CA ASP A 862 8.71 -39.11 28.51
C ASP A 862 9.61 -38.12 27.76
N PHE A 863 10.91 -38.28 27.95
CA PHE A 863 12.01 -37.55 27.30
C PHE A 863 12.71 -38.39 26.21
N THR A 864 12.13 -39.52 25.79
CA THR A 864 12.68 -40.34 24.69
C THR A 864 12.90 -39.48 23.45
N GLY A 865 14.14 -39.44 22.96
CA GLY A 865 14.53 -38.65 21.79
C GLY A 865 14.67 -37.13 22.02
N ILE A 866 14.33 -36.60 23.21
CA ILE A 866 14.54 -35.20 23.57
C ILE A 866 16.04 -34.94 23.77
N LYS A 867 16.56 -33.90 23.09
CA LYS A 867 17.98 -33.52 23.11
C LYS A 867 18.23 -32.21 23.84
N VAL A 868 17.24 -31.35 23.92
CA VAL A 868 17.35 -30.04 24.57
C VAL A 868 16.27 -29.89 25.63
N LEU A 869 16.64 -29.46 26.82
CA LEU A 869 15.74 -29.06 27.88
C LEU A 869 15.92 -27.56 28.12
N ILE A 870 14.86 -26.78 27.90
CA ILE A 870 14.83 -25.35 28.18
C ILE A 870 14.14 -25.13 29.52
N LEU A 871 14.88 -24.69 30.53
CA LEU A 871 14.36 -24.28 31.82
C LEU A 871 14.11 -22.77 31.82
N GLU A 872 12.85 -22.35 31.76
CA GLU A 872 12.49 -20.94 31.89
C GLU A 872 12.19 -20.63 33.36
N TRP A 873 12.92 -19.67 33.96
CA TRP A 873 12.76 -19.39 35.39
C TRP A 873 13.38 -18.08 35.84
N THR A 874 12.91 -17.50 36.94
CA THR A 874 13.58 -16.33 37.56
C THR A 874 14.94 -16.71 38.17
N HIS A 875 15.09 -17.90 38.75
CA HIS A 875 16.31 -18.32 39.47
C HIS A 875 17.27 -19.17 38.62
N GLY A 876 17.17 -19.10 37.29
CA GLY A 876 17.99 -19.90 36.38
C GLY A 876 19.50 -19.61 36.39
N GLY A 877 19.90 -18.44 36.92
CA GLY A 877 21.32 -18.09 37.14
C GLY A 877 21.82 -18.31 38.56
N SER A 878 21.02 -18.97 39.41
CA SER A 878 21.33 -19.21 40.82
C SER A 878 22.53 -20.13 41.01
N GLU A 879 23.39 -19.83 41.99
CA GLU A 879 24.50 -20.70 42.40
C GLU A 879 24.03 -22.07 42.92
N TYR A 880 22.77 -22.17 43.34
CA TYR A 880 22.16 -23.42 43.83
C TYR A 880 21.63 -24.31 42.70
N LEU A 881 21.48 -23.78 41.49
CA LEU A 881 21.04 -24.54 40.31
C LEU A 881 22.25 -25.14 39.60
N LYS A 882 22.24 -26.47 39.42
CA LYS A 882 23.32 -27.24 38.83
C LYS A 882 22.83 -27.96 37.57
N GLY A 883 23.77 -28.28 36.68
CA GLY A 883 23.47 -29.07 35.47
C GLY A 883 23.10 -28.24 34.25
N VAL A 884 22.95 -26.92 34.35
CA VAL A 884 22.76 -26.02 33.21
C VAL A 884 24.05 -25.94 32.38
N ASP A 885 23.94 -26.14 31.06
CA ASP A 885 25.06 -26.01 30.11
C ASP A 885 25.17 -24.60 29.53
N ILE A 886 24.02 -23.96 29.30
CA ILE A 886 23.93 -22.62 28.69
C ILE A 886 22.96 -21.76 29.51
N PRO A 887 23.46 -21.00 30.50
CA PRO A 887 22.67 -20.00 31.19
C PRO A 887 22.50 -18.75 30.31
N VAL A 888 21.26 -18.39 30.01
CA VAL A 888 20.85 -17.25 29.18
C VAL A 888 20.14 -16.23 30.06
N PHE A 889 20.69 -15.03 30.17
CA PHE A 889 20.07 -13.93 30.91
C PHE A 889 19.33 -12.98 29.97
N LEU A 890 18.06 -12.73 30.26
CA LEU A 890 17.23 -11.71 29.62
C LEU A 890 17.25 -10.45 30.47
N GLU A 891 17.84 -9.39 29.92
CA GLU A 891 17.96 -8.12 30.61
C GLU A 891 16.60 -7.40 30.69
N SER A 892 16.21 -6.91 31.87
CA SER A 892 14.97 -6.14 32.10
C SER A 892 15.20 -4.99 33.08
N SER A 893 14.46 -3.88 32.96
CA SER A 893 14.51 -2.81 33.98
C SER A 893 13.49 -3.02 35.12
N PRO A 894 13.79 -2.54 36.35
CA PRO A 894 12.85 -2.58 37.47
C PRO A 894 11.52 -1.87 37.18
N GLU A 895 11.55 -0.72 36.48
CA GLU A 895 10.35 0.03 36.12
C GLU A 895 9.45 -0.73 35.14
N GLU A 896 10.03 -1.44 34.17
CA GLU A 896 9.27 -2.25 33.21
C GLU A 896 8.68 -3.51 33.85
N THR A 897 9.44 -4.19 34.71
CA THR A 897 8.93 -5.33 35.49
C THR A 897 7.73 -4.90 36.35
N LYS A 898 7.78 -3.69 36.93
CA LYS A 898 6.67 -3.09 37.68
C LYS A 898 5.47 -2.73 36.79
N ALA A 899 5.70 -2.03 35.67
CA ALA A 899 4.64 -1.64 34.73
C ALA A 899 3.93 -2.86 34.09
N ARG A 900 4.68 -3.92 33.74
CA ARG A 900 4.15 -5.15 33.14
C ARG A 900 3.37 -6.00 34.15
N ARG A 901 3.73 -5.97 35.44
CA ARG A 901 2.93 -6.60 36.52
C ARG A 901 1.63 -5.84 36.78
N ILE A 902 1.66 -4.52 36.80
CA ILE A 902 0.45 -3.68 36.94
C ILE A 902 -0.52 -3.92 35.76
N LYS A 903 -0.01 -3.95 34.52
CA LYS A 903 -0.82 -4.19 33.30
C LYS A 903 -1.48 -5.57 33.26
N ARG A 904 -0.94 -6.57 33.96
CA ARG A 904 -1.45 -7.95 33.97
C ARG A 904 -2.56 -8.20 35.00
N GLY A 905 -2.89 -7.23 35.86
CA GLY A 905 -4.03 -7.30 36.79
C GLY A 905 -4.11 -8.60 37.61
N ARG A 906 -2.96 -9.23 37.90
CA ARG A 906 -2.93 -10.61 38.42
C ARG A 906 -3.18 -10.73 39.92
N ASP A 907 -3.11 -9.65 40.67
CA ASP A 907 -3.40 -9.62 42.11
C ASP A 907 -4.04 -8.29 42.50
N GLU A 908 -5.10 -8.32 43.34
CA GLU A 908 -5.68 -7.12 43.98
C GLU A 908 -4.64 -6.33 44.82
N ASN A 909 -3.46 -6.93 45.07
CA ASN A 909 -2.34 -6.39 45.86
C ASN A 909 -1.04 -6.13 45.06
N ALA A 910 -1.07 -6.16 43.72
CA ALA A 910 0.13 -6.01 42.87
C ALA A 910 0.89 -4.68 43.07
N ALA A 911 0.24 -3.67 43.66
CA ALA A 911 0.82 -2.37 43.99
C ALA A 911 1.18 -2.19 45.48
N SER A 912 1.10 -3.24 46.30
CA SER A 912 1.43 -3.12 47.72
C SER A 912 2.92 -2.79 47.94
N PRO A 913 3.28 -1.97 48.95
CA PRO A 913 4.67 -1.64 49.24
C PRO A 913 5.56 -2.87 49.48
N PHE A 914 4.98 -3.92 50.08
CA PHE A 914 5.67 -5.17 50.34
C PHE A 914 6.05 -5.93 49.07
N ILE A 915 5.09 -6.13 48.15
CA ILE A 915 5.37 -6.82 46.87
C ILE A 915 6.38 -6.03 46.04
N CYS A 916 6.29 -4.69 46.02
CA CYS A 916 7.31 -3.84 45.37
C CYS A 916 8.71 -4.11 45.95
N ARG A 917 8.84 -4.22 47.27
CA ARG A 917 10.12 -4.54 47.92
C ARG A 917 10.64 -5.93 47.56
N VAL A 918 9.76 -6.94 47.49
CA VAL A 918 10.12 -8.29 47.01
C VAL A 918 10.71 -8.22 45.60
N VAL A 919 10.09 -7.47 44.68
CA VAL A 919 10.59 -7.31 43.31
C VAL A 919 11.98 -6.67 43.27
N GLU A 920 12.19 -5.63 44.07
CA GLU A 920 13.49 -4.94 44.15
C GLU A 920 14.60 -5.88 44.64
N LEU A 921 14.32 -6.69 45.68
CA LEU A 921 15.26 -7.69 46.18
C LEU A 921 15.50 -8.84 45.18
N GLU A 922 14.46 -9.28 44.45
CA GLU A 922 14.61 -10.25 43.36
C GLU A 922 15.51 -9.68 42.25
N GLN A 923 15.38 -8.39 41.93
CA GLN A 923 16.21 -7.73 40.93
C GLN A 923 17.67 -7.59 41.39
N GLU A 924 17.93 -7.21 42.66
CA GLU A 924 19.28 -7.20 43.24
C GLU A 924 19.97 -8.57 43.06
N LYS A 925 19.23 -9.67 43.22
CA LYS A 925 19.75 -11.02 43.01
C LYS A 925 19.97 -11.34 41.54
N LEU A 926 19.06 -10.96 40.66
CA LEU A 926 19.23 -11.14 39.21
C LEU A 926 20.47 -10.40 38.70
N ASP A 927 20.73 -9.20 39.19
CA ASP A 927 21.92 -8.43 38.82
C ASP A 927 23.21 -9.16 39.24
N LEU A 928 23.23 -9.81 40.41
CA LEU A 928 24.34 -10.67 40.83
C LEU A 928 24.46 -11.93 39.97
N GLN A 929 23.33 -12.58 39.67
CA GLN A 929 23.25 -13.81 38.87
C GLN A 929 23.54 -13.59 37.38
N SER A 930 23.40 -12.36 36.88
CA SER A 930 23.69 -12.01 35.48
C SER A 930 25.14 -12.31 35.10
N LYS A 931 26.08 -12.28 36.06
CA LYS A 931 27.49 -12.64 35.88
C LYS A 931 27.72 -14.12 35.62
N ASN A 932 26.74 -14.97 35.93
CA ASN A 932 26.78 -16.39 35.66
C ASN A 932 26.21 -16.72 34.27
N ALA A 933 25.72 -15.72 33.53
CA ALA A 933 25.19 -15.91 32.19
C ALA A 933 26.33 -16.24 31.23
N ARG A 934 26.07 -17.17 30.32
CA ARG A 934 26.93 -17.41 29.16
C ARG A 934 26.49 -16.58 27.97
N ILE A 935 25.19 -16.37 27.83
CA ILE A 935 24.63 -15.54 26.77
C ILE A 935 23.73 -14.49 27.43
N VAL A 936 23.84 -13.25 26.98
CA VAL A 936 22.95 -12.16 27.40
C VAL A 936 22.13 -11.72 26.21
N VAL A 937 20.81 -11.63 26.41
CA VAL A 937 19.91 -10.91 25.50
C VAL A 937 19.71 -9.52 26.10
N GLY A 938 20.39 -8.54 25.50
CA GLY A 938 20.37 -7.16 25.95
C GLY A 938 19.04 -6.47 25.63
N LYS A 939 18.78 -5.34 26.30
CA LYS A 939 17.58 -4.51 26.07
C LYS A 939 17.45 -3.98 24.65
N ASP A 940 18.56 -3.85 23.93
CA ASP A 940 18.59 -3.42 22.53
C ASP A 940 18.29 -4.57 21.55
N GLY A 941 17.91 -5.75 22.06
CA GLY A 941 17.66 -6.95 21.25
C GLY A 941 18.93 -7.57 20.66
N LYS A 942 20.12 -7.13 21.11
CA LYS A 942 21.37 -7.81 20.77
C LYS A 942 21.57 -9.03 21.65
N VAL A 943 22.19 -10.03 21.06
CA VAL A 943 22.58 -11.27 21.73
C VAL A 943 24.09 -11.36 21.64
N TYR A 944 24.75 -11.58 22.78
CA TYR A 944 26.19 -11.77 22.84
C TYR A 944 26.58 -12.84 23.86
N GLU A 945 27.59 -13.64 23.51
CA GLU A 945 28.26 -14.55 24.45
C GLU A 945 29.16 -13.71 25.39
N GLN A 946 29.12 -14.02 26.69
CA GLN A 946 29.87 -13.35 27.75
C GLN A 946 31.29 -13.92 27.93
#